data_AF-A0A8A4TRK7-F1
#
_entry.id   AF-A0A8A4TRK7-F1
#
_cell.length_a   1.000
_cell.length_b   1.000
_cell.length_c   1.000
_cell.angle_alpha   90.00
_cell.angle_beta   90.00
_cell.angle_gamma   90.00
#
_symmetry.space_group_name_H-M   'P 1'
#
loop_
_entity.id
_entity.type
_entity.pdbx_description
1 polymer ?
#
loop_
_entity_poly.entity_id
_entity_poly.type
_entity_poly.pdbx_seq_one_letter_code
_entity_poly.pdbx_strand_id
1 'polypeptide(L)'
;MIPTHPRSVCVPWSFVLCIFMVFTTPRAAAQIDPIADSTPGTLITRKQNLVYRLFDDGAATAAAPRPLIVFLHGLGEKGTDNQRQVEAHIQPLIDHLGLDPDEHGYLVVPQSQNGWWQGESVGDLAQFLIQDERLHIDPERVYVTGLSAGGHGTYASIAESPETFAAGVPLSAPQNKPAAPGCAQRPMWLIHGDNDGKVGHGHSLGIKALIEQHGGTPRYTEVAGQGHGGWANVYRENPHYVGHFVGGDPNDPPTTGLYDWLYSQSLDASQRPAPLAPGESVSIDLGYFNNNQNPDNETLAPDDRGRTWANVVRFHAHAFDSRLAGSANGTPTALSLYFPEGFLGHFGSGTTGGVLVPDSAGFDGMFMGSRNGHDEALGLSAPMVIGGLTPGATYEIAIYGSANGTDGNRGRLNRYTIGNEWRDLDTADNTDREAIFEEVTADAAGKITVYVGVSPEGSARYAQVNALRIERLDGQPNRPMLREGRSMLVDFGAPSVVTPAVDDRNRHWNNVTDTHGAPQRPALENAVDDTGAATGVRIDITDPFEGRNGAGVNTSGPYPISAQRDTLWAGKHAGHDAGLASPAAIRIGGLEPGGEYLLRIFASRKGADGALDRLTRYEVDGQVRDFDVTDNTDTTVDFASVFADAQGSLDVHVSVSPLGTGRFCYLGGIQLTAIALD
;
A
#
# COMPACT_ATOMS: atom_id res chain seq x y z
N MET A 1 -12.34 68.38 -35.00
CA MET A 1 -13.69 68.96 -35.16
C MET A 1 -14.64 67.82 -35.49
N ILE A 2 -15.56 67.49 -34.58
CA ILE A 2 -16.72 66.60 -34.82
C ILE A 2 -17.89 67.52 -35.22
N PRO A 3 -18.73 67.21 -36.23
CA PRO A 3 -20.07 66.63 -35.97
C PRO A 3 -20.67 65.78 -37.14
N THR A 4 -21.27 64.59 -36.92
CA THR A 4 -22.69 64.24 -36.56
C THR A 4 -23.49 63.63 -37.73
N HIS A 5 -23.99 62.40 -37.51
CA HIS A 5 -25.30 61.78 -37.88
C HIS A 5 -25.92 61.96 -39.29
N PRO A 6 -26.63 60.94 -39.86
CA PRO A 6 -27.96 60.53 -39.36
C PRO A 6 -28.36 59.03 -39.50
N ARG A 7 -29.48 58.68 -38.85
CA ARG A 7 -30.22 57.41 -38.94
C ARG A 7 -31.54 57.59 -39.71
N SER A 8 -32.06 56.46 -40.23
CA SER A 8 -33.47 56.11 -40.55
C SER A 8 -33.98 56.46 -41.97
N VAL A 9 -34.74 55.65 -42.75
CA VAL A 9 -35.54 54.42 -42.50
C VAL A 9 -36.06 53.79 -43.85
N CYS A 10 -36.23 52.44 -43.88
CA CYS A 10 -37.09 51.49 -44.67
C CYS A 10 -37.21 51.54 -46.23
N VAL A 11 -37.42 50.45 -47.00
CA VAL A 11 -38.43 49.34 -46.99
C VAL A 11 -37.94 48.10 -47.85
N PRO A 12 -38.71 47.00 -48.12
CA PRO A 12 -38.67 45.66 -47.49
C PRO A 12 -38.29 44.47 -48.42
N TRP A 13 -37.83 43.32 -47.89
CA TRP A 13 -37.83 42.04 -48.63
C TRP A 13 -38.26 40.87 -47.72
N SER A 14 -39.23 40.09 -48.23
CA SER A 14 -39.89 38.95 -47.58
C SER A 14 -38.93 37.78 -47.31
N PHE A 15 -39.01 37.19 -46.11
CA PHE A 15 -38.35 35.91 -45.79
C PHE A 15 -39.36 34.75 -45.86
N VAL A 16 -39.04 33.76 -46.68
CA VAL A 16 -39.66 32.43 -46.69
C VAL A 16 -39.02 31.60 -45.59
N LEU A 17 -39.83 31.11 -44.64
CA LEU A 17 -39.40 30.23 -43.56
C LEU A 17 -39.43 28.78 -44.07
N CYS A 18 -38.27 28.21 -44.43
CA CYS A 18 -38.13 26.77 -44.64
C CYS A 18 -37.82 26.11 -43.28
N ILE A 19 -38.81 25.43 -42.70
CA ILE A 19 -38.62 24.52 -41.57
C ILE A 19 -37.94 23.25 -42.11
N PHE A 20 -36.66 23.07 -41.81
CA PHE A 20 -36.01 21.76 -41.91
C PHE A 20 -36.38 20.95 -40.67
N MET A 21 -37.37 20.06 -40.79
CA MET A 21 -37.52 18.94 -39.85
C MET A 21 -36.37 17.96 -40.14
N VAL A 22 -35.35 17.98 -39.28
CA VAL A 22 -34.36 16.91 -39.23
C VAL A 22 -35.06 15.70 -38.62
N PHE A 23 -35.50 14.76 -39.44
CA PHE A 23 -35.81 13.42 -38.97
C PHE A 23 -34.47 12.73 -38.67
N THR A 24 -34.05 12.76 -37.40
CA THR A 24 -33.08 11.78 -36.92
C THR A 24 -33.79 10.43 -36.93
N THR A 25 -33.55 9.62 -37.96
CA THR A 25 -33.86 8.19 -37.85
C THR A 25 -33.04 7.67 -36.66
N PRO A 26 -33.65 7.07 -35.63
CA PRO A 26 -32.86 6.39 -34.61
C PRO A 26 -31.98 5.39 -35.35
N ARG A 27 -30.66 5.48 -35.16
CA ARG A 27 -29.75 4.42 -35.56
C ARG A 27 -30.27 3.19 -34.81
N ALA A 28 -30.76 2.18 -35.53
CA ALA A 28 -30.96 0.88 -34.89
C ALA A 28 -29.61 0.53 -34.27
N ALA A 29 -29.54 0.50 -32.94
CA ALA A 29 -28.35 0.02 -32.25
C ALA A 29 -28.09 -1.38 -32.82
N ALA A 30 -26.90 -1.62 -33.36
CA ALA A 30 -26.52 -2.97 -33.73
C ALA A 30 -26.61 -3.81 -32.46
N GLN A 31 -27.26 -4.97 -32.53
CA GLN A 31 -27.35 -5.87 -31.37
C GLN A 31 -25.92 -6.22 -30.94
N ILE A 32 -25.59 -5.94 -29.68
CA ILE A 32 -24.26 -6.21 -29.11
C ILE A 32 -24.05 -7.73 -29.09
N ASP A 33 -22.98 -8.20 -29.73
CA ASP A 33 -22.54 -9.60 -29.67
C ASP A 33 -21.80 -9.81 -28.34
N PRO A 34 -22.33 -10.67 -27.44
CA PRO A 34 -21.76 -10.78 -26.10
C PRO A 34 -20.30 -11.25 -26.05
N ILE A 35 -19.82 -11.95 -27.08
CA ILE A 35 -18.45 -12.49 -27.13
C ILE A 35 -17.51 -11.57 -27.89
N ALA A 36 -17.97 -11.05 -29.03
CA ALA A 36 -17.14 -10.21 -29.89
C ALA A 36 -16.99 -8.78 -29.34
N ASP A 37 -18.00 -8.28 -28.64
CA ASP A 37 -18.04 -6.91 -28.12
C ASP A 37 -17.73 -6.83 -26.61
N SER A 38 -17.07 -7.85 -26.05
CA SER A 38 -16.59 -7.85 -24.67
C SER A 38 -15.12 -8.24 -24.54
N THR A 39 -14.40 -7.57 -23.63
CA THR A 39 -13.00 -7.84 -23.34
C THR A 39 -12.89 -9.05 -22.41
N PRO A 40 -12.18 -10.13 -22.80
CA PRO A 40 -11.91 -11.24 -21.89
C PRO A 40 -10.83 -10.84 -20.87
N GLY A 41 -11.04 -11.21 -19.63
CA GLY A 41 -10.05 -11.04 -18.56
C GLY A 41 -9.96 -12.24 -17.64
N THR A 42 -8.90 -12.27 -16.85
CA THR A 42 -8.68 -13.24 -15.77
C THR A 42 -8.26 -12.48 -14.52
N LEU A 43 -8.76 -12.90 -13.38
CA LEU A 43 -8.36 -12.42 -12.07
C LEU A 43 -8.14 -13.60 -11.14
N ILE A 44 -7.02 -13.58 -10.43
CA ILE A 44 -6.74 -14.53 -9.36
C ILE A 44 -7.05 -13.82 -8.05
N THR A 45 -8.05 -14.33 -7.34
CA THR A 45 -8.45 -13.84 -6.01
C THR A 45 -8.01 -14.84 -4.94
N ARG A 46 -8.15 -14.46 -3.67
CA ARG A 46 -7.77 -15.33 -2.54
C ARG A 46 -8.47 -16.69 -2.54
N LYS A 47 -9.78 -16.70 -2.82
CA LYS A 47 -10.62 -17.91 -2.71
C LYS A 47 -10.76 -18.66 -4.04
N GLN A 48 -10.65 -17.99 -5.19
CA GLN A 48 -10.80 -18.62 -6.50
C GLN A 48 -10.18 -17.83 -7.68
N ASN A 49 -9.94 -18.53 -8.79
CA ASN A 49 -9.64 -17.90 -10.06
C ASN A 49 -10.95 -17.57 -10.79
N LEU A 50 -11.07 -16.36 -11.31
CA LEU A 50 -12.19 -15.90 -12.10
C LEU A 50 -11.73 -15.58 -13.51
N VAL A 51 -12.36 -16.19 -14.51
CA VAL A 51 -12.38 -15.62 -15.86
C VAL A 51 -13.61 -14.73 -15.96
N TYR A 52 -13.52 -13.61 -16.67
CA TYR A 52 -14.63 -12.68 -16.82
C TYR A 52 -14.68 -12.08 -18.23
N ARG A 53 -15.88 -11.57 -18.57
CA ARG A 53 -16.10 -10.67 -19.71
C ARG A 53 -16.42 -9.28 -19.19
N LEU A 54 -15.74 -8.28 -19.72
CA LEU A 54 -15.99 -6.88 -19.45
C LEU A 54 -16.63 -6.24 -20.69
N PHE A 55 -17.82 -5.70 -20.50
CA PHE A 55 -18.48 -4.83 -21.47
C PHE A 55 -18.10 -3.40 -21.12
N ASP A 56 -17.13 -2.89 -21.87
CA ASP A 56 -16.73 -1.50 -21.91
C ASP A 56 -16.99 -0.92 -23.30
N ASP A 57 -16.90 0.39 -23.43
CA ASP A 57 -17.08 1.09 -24.71
C ASP A 57 -15.75 1.38 -25.42
N GLY A 58 -14.63 0.82 -24.92
CA GLY A 58 -13.29 1.07 -25.40
C GLY A 58 -12.84 2.54 -25.35
N ALA A 59 -13.59 3.42 -24.68
CA ALA A 59 -13.21 4.83 -24.57
C ALA A 59 -11.92 4.96 -23.76
N ALA A 60 -10.94 5.71 -24.29
CA ALA A 60 -9.60 5.80 -23.70
C ALA A 60 -9.52 6.48 -22.33
N THR A 61 -10.66 6.94 -21.78
CA THR A 61 -10.96 7.35 -20.40
C THR A 61 -12.28 8.12 -20.47
N ALA A 62 -13.31 7.69 -19.73
CA ALA A 62 -14.52 8.49 -19.59
C ALA A 62 -14.19 9.81 -18.86
N ALA A 63 -14.77 10.93 -19.28
CA ALA A 63 -14.50 12.23 -18.64
C ALA A 63 -15.07 12.34 -17.21
N ALA A 64 -16.06 11.50 -16.87
CA ALA A 64 -16.69 11.43 -15.56
C ALA A 64 -16.74 9.96 -15.07
N PRO A 65 -16.66 9.71 -13.75
CA PRO A 65 -16.78 8.38 -13.21
C PRO A 65 -18.12 7.70 -13.55
N ARG A 66 -18.08 6.41 -13.89
CA ARG A 66 -19.24 5.63 -14.37
C ARG A 66 -19.56 4.43 -13.49
N PRO A 67 -20.84 4.02 -13.38
CA PRO A 67 -21.22 2.90 -12.54
C PRO A 67 -20.69 1.56 -13.08
N LEU A 68 -20.61 0.56 -12.22
CA LEU A 68 -20.29 -0.82 -12.59
C LEU A 68 -21.40 -1.76 -12.14
N ILE A 69 -21.91 -2.60 -13.04
CA ILE A 69 -22.79 -3.71 -12.71
C ILE A 69 -22.00 -5.02 -12.78
N VAL A 70 -22.05 -5.81 -11.70
CA VAL A 70 -21.52 -7.18 -11.66
C VAL A 70 -22.68 -8.16 -11.81
N PHE A 71 -22.69 -8.93 -12.90
CA PHE A 71 -23.71 -9.96 -13.14
C PHE A 71 -23.20 -11.37 -12.82
N LEU A 72 -23.95 -12.09 -11.99
CA LEU A 72 -23.63 -13.46 -11.57
C LEU A 72 -24.59 -14.46 -12.21
N HIS A 73 -24.03 -15.36 -13.03
CA HIS A 73 -24.79 -16.41 -13.73
C HIS A 73 -25.24 -17.55 -12.79
N GLY A 74 -26.13 -18.41 -13.30
CA GLY A 74 -26.66 -19.57 -12.57
C GLY A 74 -25.83 -20.85 -12.76
N LEU A 75 -26.31 -21.98 -12.26
CA LEU A 75 -25.59 -23.26 -12.40
C LEU A 75 -25.40 -23.73 -13.84
N GLY A 76 -26.19 -23.21 -14.79
CA GLY A 76 -26.18 -23.61 -16.20
C GLY A 76 -24.93 -23.14 -16.94
N GLU A 77 -24.39 -21.98 -16.57
CA GLU A 77 -23.34 -21.30 -17.33
C GLU A 77 -21.94 -21.50 -16.73
N LYS A 78 -21.82 -22.37 -15.71
CA LYS A 78 -20.55 -22.69 -15.05
C LYS A 78 -19.52 -23.22 -16.05
N GLY A 79 -18.26 -22.88 -15.82
CA GLY A 79 -17.18 -23.31 -16.72
C GLY A 79 -15.90 -22.52 -16.55
N THR A 80 -15.01 -22.72 -17.52
CA THR A 80 -13.72 -22.02 -17.66
C THR A 80 -13.51 -21.57 -19.11
N ASP A 81 -14.54 -21.68 -19.94
CA ASP A 81 -14.49 -21.34 -21.37
C ASP A 81 -14.48 -19.83 -21.62
N ASN A 82 -14.87 -19.03 -20.62
CA ASN A 82 -15.05 -17.59 -20.71
C ASN A 82 -16.03 -17.22 -21.85
N GLN A 83 -17.07 -18.03 -22.08
CA GLN A 83 -18.10 -17.79 -23.11
C GLN A 83 -19.51 -18.00 -22.55
N ARG A 84 -19.80 -19.13 -21.90
CA ARG A 84 -21.17 -19.52 -21.52
C ARG A 84 -21.88 -18.50 -20.63
N GLN A 85 -21.13 -17.77 -19.81
CA GLN A 85 -21.71 -16.80 -18.87
C GLN A 85 -22.34 -15.59 -19.56
N VAL A 86 -22.05 -15.35 -20.83
CA VAL A 86 -22.64 -14.26 -21.61
C VAL A 86 -23.60 -14.71 -22.73
N GLU A 87 -23.76 -16.03 -22.94
CA GLU A 87 -24.54 -16.58 -24.06
C GLU A 87 -26.05 -16.66 -23.77
N ALA A 88 -26.42 -16.86 -22.50
CA ALA A 88 -27.80 -17.06 -22.11
C ALA A 88 -28.25 -15.95 -21.17
N HIS A 89 -29.51 -15.53 -21.32
CA HIS A 89 -30.29 -14.81 -20.31
C HIS A 89 -29.90 -13.36 -19.98
N ILE A 90 -28.66 -12.98 -20.29
CA ILE A 90 -28.09 -11.67 -19.98
C ILE A 90 -28.32 -10.62 -21.07
N GLN A 91 -28.69 -11.03 -22.29
CA GLN A 91 -28.82 -10.10 -23.44
C GLN A 91 -29.61 -8.82 -23.13
N PRO A 92 -30.75 -8.85 -22.41
CA PRO A 92 -31.47 -7.61 -22.10
C PRO A 92 -30.69 -6.64 -21.20
N LEU A 93 -29.80 -7.14 -20.34
CA LEU A 93 -28.91 -6.33 -19.52
C LEU A 93 -27.78 -5.73 -20.38
N ILE A 94 -27.23 -6.52 -21.31
CA ILE A 94 -26.25 -6.04 -22.30
C ILE A 94 -26.86 -4.94 -23.18
N ASP A 95 -28.07 -5.19 -23.70
CA ASP A 95 -28.79 -4.24 -24.55
C ASP A 95 -29.06 -2.93 -23.80
N HIS A 96 -29.43 -2.98 -22.51
CA HIS A 96 -29.64 -1.80 -21.69
C HIS A 96 -28.39 -0.91 -21.63
N LEU A 97 -27.21 -1.50 -21.41
CA LEU A 97 -25.94 -0.76 -21.40
C LEU A 97 -25.61 -0.13 -22.76
N GLY A 98 -25.96 -0.82 -23.84
CA GLY A 98 -25.78 -0.33 -25.21
C GLY A 98 -26.64 0.87 -25.61
N LEU A 99 -27.65 1.24 -24.80
CA LEU A 99 -28.53 2.37 -25.08
C LEU A 99 -27.85 3.72 -24.79
N ASP A 100 -27.11 3.80 -23.69
CA ASP A 100 -26.37 4.99 -23.25
C ASP A 100 -25.22 4.56 -22.32
N PRO A 101 -24.03 4.26 -22.87
CA PRO A 101 -22.90 3.83 -22.07
C PRO A 101 -22.51 4.86 -21.01
N ASP A 102 -22.54 6.16 -21.34
CA ASP A 102 -22.14 7.24 -20.42
C ASP A 102 -23.05 7.28 -19.17
N GLU A 103 -24.33 7.00 -19.32
CA GLU A 103 -25.30 6.94 -18.21
C GLU A 103 -25.29 5.57 -17.49
N HIS A 104 -25.23 4.47 -18.23
CA HIS A 104 -25.44 3.12 -17.71
C HIS A 104 -24.16 2.39 -17.27
N GLY A 105 -22.99 2.91 -17.63
CA GLY A 105 -21.69 2.45 -17.13
C GLY A 105 -21.17 1.17 -17.76
N TYR A 106 -20.57 0.33 -16.93
CA TYR A 106 -19.87 -0.90 -17.31
C TYR A 106 -20.60 -2.15 -16.79
N LEU A 107 -20.37 -3.29 -17.46
CA LEU A 107 -20.82 -4.59 -16.98
C LEU A 107 -19.67 -5.58 -16.97
N VAL A 108 -19.46 -6.21 -15.81
CA VAL A 108 -18.57 -7.35 -15.69
C VAL A 108 -19.36 -8.62 -15.43
N VAL A 109 -19.01 -9.66 -16.17
CA VAL A 109 -19.66 -10.98 -16.15
C VAL A 109 -18.60 -12.05 -15.86
N PRO A 110 -18.28 -12.30 -14.57
CA PRO A 110 -17.42 -13.41 -14.20
C PRO A 110 -18.05 -14.77 -14.53
N GLN A 111 -17.22 -15.80 -14.65
CA GLN A 111 -17.63 -17.19 -14.77
C GLN A 111 -17.17 -17.99 -13.55
N SER A 112 -18.12 -18.55 -12.81
CA SER A 112 -17.84 -19.52 -11.75
C SER A 112 -17.54 -20.90 -12.35
N GLN A 113 -16.44 -21.52 -11.90
CA GLN A 113 -16.03 -22.85 -12.36
C GLN A 113 -17.02 -23.94 -11.93
N ASN A 114 -17.53 -23.89 -10.70
CA ASN A 114 -18.43 -24.89 -10.14
C ASN A 114 -19.91 -24.47 -10.15
N GLY A 115 -20.19 -23.21 -10.51
CA GLY A 115 -21.51 -22.60 -10.58
C GLY A 115 -21.99 -21.96 -9.26
N TRP A 116 -21.18 -22.01 -8.21
CA TRP A 116 -21.40 -21.31 -6.95
C TRP A 116 -20.39 -20.16 -6.78
N TRP A 117 -20.74 -19.18 -5.96
CA TRP A 117 -20.01 -17.92 -5.87
C TRP A 117 -19.40 -17.75 -4.48
N GLN A 118 -18.15 -17.33 -4.46
CA GLN A 118 -17.48 -16.77 -3.29
C GLN A 118 -17.69 -15.25 -3.32
N GLY A 119 -18.39 -14.70 -2.33
CA GLY A 119 -18.78 -13.29 -2.33
C GLY A 119 -17.57 -12.36 -2.27
N GLU A 120 -16.58 -12.71 -1.45
CA GLU A 120 -15.27 -12.02 -1.37
C GLU A 120 -14.59 -11.91 -2.74
N SER A 121 -14.48 -13.00 -3.50
CA SER A 121 -13.85 -12.99 -4.82
C SER A 121 -14.58 -12.13 -5.85
N VAL A 122 -15.90 -11.96 -5.70
CA VAL A 122 -16.68 -11.04 -6.55
C VAL A 122 -16.40 -9.59 -6.14
N GLY A 123 -16.25 -9.32 -4.84
CA GLY A 123 -15.79 -8.04 -4.32
C GLY A 123 -14.39 -7.68 -4.83
N ASP A 124 -13.44 -8.62 -4.77
CA ASP A 124 -12.08 -8.45 -5.30
C ASP A 124 -12.10 -8.13 -6.80
N LEU A 125 -12.97 -8.77 -7.58
CA LEU A 125 -13.11 -8.44 -9.01
C LEU A 125 -13.59 -7.01 -9.25
N ALA A 126 -14.59 -6.56 -8.50
CA ALA A 126 -15.08 -5.20 -8.62
C ALA A 126 -14.01 -4.18 -8.20
N GLN A 127 -13.37 -4.39 -7.05
CA GLN A 127 -12.28 -3.54 -6.57
C GLN A 127 -11.09 -3.53 -7.54
N PHE A 128 -10.74 -4.68 -8.13
CA PHE A 128 -9.72 -4.77 -9.18
C PHE A 128 -10.05 -3.86 -10.37
N LEU A 129 -11.29 -3.90 -10.87
CA LEU A 129 -11.71 -3.06 -11.99
C LEU A 129 -11.76 -1.56 -11.61
N ILE A 130 -12.14 -1.22 -10.37
CA ILE A 130 -12.07 0.16 -9.85
C ILE A 130 -10.63 0.71 -9.93
N GLN A 131 -9.62 -0.14 -9.74
CA GLN A 131 -8.22 0.26 -9.88
C GLN A 131 -7.77 0.43 -11.34
N ASP A 132 -8.56 0.10 -12.34
CA ASP A 132 -8.21 0.33 -13.74
C ASP A 132 -8.58 1.75 -14.17
N GLU A 133 -7.58 2.62 -14.29
CA GLU A 133 -7.75 4.04 -14.65
C GLU A 133 -8.40 4.23 -16.02
N ARG A 134 -8.27 3.26 -16.92
CA ARG A 134 -8.90 3.33 -18.25
C ARG A 134 -10.42 3.30 -18.12
N LEU A 135 -10.94 2.64 -17.09
CA LEU A 135 -12.38 2.49 -16.87
C LEU A 135 -12.98 3.66 -16.10
N HIS A 136 -12.22 4.35 -15.23
CA HIS A 136 -12.77 5.46 -14.43
C HIS A 136 -14.08 5.06 -13.72
N ILE A 137 -14.10 3.88 -13.08
CA ILE A 137 -15.29 3.39 -12.39
C ILE A 137 -15.54 4.24 -11.14
N ASP A 138 -16.81 4.61 -10.94
CA ASP A 138 -17.30 5.25 -9.73
C ASP A 138 -17.41 4.22 -8.60
N PRO A 139 -16.54 4.28 -7.58
CA PRO A 139 -16.54 3.29 -6.50
C PRO A 139 -17.77 3.40 -5.59
N GLU A 140 -18.56 4.47 -5.68
CA GLU A 140 -19.80 4.62 -4.92
C GLU A 140 -21.02 4.02 -5.65
N ARG A 141 -20.87 3.66 -6.93
CA ARG A 141 -21.95 3.14 -7.80
C ARG A 141 -21.60 1.80 -8.42
N VAL A 142 -21.21 0.86 -7.57
CA VAL A 142 -20.97 -0.54 -7.94
C VAL A 142 -22.14 -1.39 -7.47
N TYR A 143 -22.74 -2.15 -8.37
CA TYR A 143 -23.94 -2.94 -8.12
C TYR A 143 -23.69 -4.41 -8.39
N VAL A 144 -24.43 -5.29 -7.72
CA VAL A 144 -24.38 -6.73 -7.98
C VAL A 144 -25.78 -7.30 -8.21
N THR A 145 -25.92 -8.11 -9.23
CA THR A 145 -27.19 -8.80 -9.57
C THR A 145 -26.89 -10.20 -10.08
N GLY A 146 -27.86 -11.10 -9.99
CA GLY A 146 -27.65 -12.46 -10.45
C GLY A 146 -28.87 -13.35 -10.34
N LEU A 147 -28.84 -14.48 -11.04
CA LEU A 147 -29.96 -15.41 -11.14
C LEU A 147 -29.66 -16.76 -10.50
N SER A 148 -30.64 -17.36 -9.82
CA SER A 148 -30.52 -18.70 -9.23
C SER A 148 -29.31 -18.81 -8.30
N ALA A 149 -28.31 -19.65 -8.61
CA ALA A 149 -27.05 -19.69 -7.87
C ALA A 149 -26.28 -18.35 -7.89
N GLY A 150 -26.37 -17.55 -8.96
CA GLY A 150 -25.87 -16.18 -8.99
C GLY A 150 -26.71 -15.19 -8.17
N GLY A 151 -28.00 -15.48 -8.01
CA GLY A 151 -28.83 -14.80 -7.01
C GLY A 151 -28.34 -15.09 -5.59
N HIS A 152 -27.83 -16.30 -5.35
CA HIS A 152 -27.08 -16.60 -4.12
C HIS A 152 -25.79 -15.81 -4.03
N GLY A 153 -24.99 -15.81 -5.10
CA GLY A 153 -23.77 -15.02 -5.16
C GLY A 153 -24.01 -13.54 -4.83
N THR A 154 -25.15 -12.98 -5.25
CA THR A 154 -25.47 -11.55 -5.04
C THR A 154 -25.51 -11.19 -3.56
N TYR A 155 -26.27 -11.91 -2.74
CA TYR A 155 -26.27 -11.62 -1.29
C TYR A 155 -24.97 -12.00 -0.61
N ALA A 156 -24.25 -13.03 -1.10
CA ALA A 156 -22.94 -13.39 -0.58
C ALA A 156 -21.93 -12.25 -0.82
N SER A 157 -21.91 -11.66 -2.02
CA SER A 157 -21.08 -10.52 -2.37
C SER A 157 -21.38 -9.30 -1.50
N ILE A 158 -22.65 -8.97 -1.28
CA ILE A 158 -23.05 -7.89 -0.38
C ILE A 158 -22.59 -8.15 1.06
N ALA A 159 -22.75 -9.38 1.56
CA ALA A 159 -22.47 -9.71 2.95
C ALA A 159 -20.98 -9.84 3.24
N GLU A 160 -20.23 -10.41 2.31
CA GLU A 160 -18.81 -10.68 2.44
C GLU A 160 -17.97 -9.50 1.96
N SER A 161 -18.52 -8.57 1.17
CA SER A 161 -17.85 -7.36 0.65
C SER A 161 -18.73 -6.11 0.76
N PRO A 162 -19.26 -5.79 1.96
CA PRO A 162 -20.19 -4.69 2.14
C PRO A 162 -19.62 -3.33 1.73
N GLU A 163 -18.30 -3.16 1.79
CA GLU A 163 -17.55 -1.95 1.41
C GLU A 163 -17.44 -1.71 -0.10
N THR A 164 -17.87 -2.67 -0.93
CA THR A 164 -17.69 -2.61 -2.39
C THR A 164 -18.97 -2.24 -3.11
N PHE A 165 -20.13 -2.71 -2.62
CA PHE A 165 -21.38 -2.66 -3.39
C PHE A 165 -22.39 -1.68 -2.78
N ALA A 166 -22.97 -0.83 -3.63
CA ALA A 166 -24.03 0.11 -3.30
C ALA A 166 -25.40 -0.56 -3.18
N ALA A 167 -25.69 -1.58 -3.99
CA ALA A 167 -26.98 -2.29 -3.96
C ALA A 167 -26.92 -3.69 -4.58
N GLY A 168 -27.87 -4.55 -4.19
CA GLY A 168 -27.98 -5.93 -4.66
C GLY A 168 -29.37 -6.31 -5.21
N VAL A 169 -29.42 -7.00 -6.34
CA VAL A 169 -30.68 -7.50 -6.95
C VAL A 169 -30.63 -9.02 -7.17
N PRO A 170 -30.93 -9.85 -6.16
CA PRO A 170 -30.96 -11.30 -6.32
C PRO A 170 -32.26 -11.80 -6.96
N LEU A 171 -32.15 -12.59 -8.04
CA LEU A 171 -33.28 -13.22 -8.74
C LEU A 171 -33.36 -14.72 -8.45
N SER A 172 -34.55 -15.22 -8.10
CA SER A 172 -34.84 -16.65 -7.85
C SER A 172 -33.78 -17.36 -6.99
N ALA A 173 -33.28 -16.67 -5.96
CA ALA A 173 -32.13 -17.12 -5.21
C ALA A 173 -32.49 -18.20 -4.18
N PRO A 174 -31.71 -19.29 -4.05
CA PRO A 174 -31.89 -20.25 -2.98
C PRO A 174 -31.55 -19.61 -1.62
N GLN A 175 -31.98 -20.22 -0.52
CA GLN A 175 -31.66 -19.75 0.84
C GLN A 175 -30.59 -20.64 1.46
N ASN A 176 -29.35 -20.15 1.56
CA ASN A 176 -28.31 -20.70 2.43
C ASN A 176 -27.85 -19.58 3.39
N LYS A 177 -28.00 -19.74 4.71
CA LYS A 177 -27.68 -18.71 5.73
C LYS A 177 -26.19 -18.75 6.07
N PRO A 178 -25.44 -17.64 5.89
CA PRO A 178 -25.20 -16.67 6.99
C PRO A 178 -25.23 -15.17 6.61
N ALA A 179 -25.61 -14.80 5.38
CA ALA A 179 -25.35 -13.49 4.76
C ALA A 179 -26.15 -12.25 5.26
N ALA A 180 -27.10 -12.39 6.18
CA ALA A 180 -28.09 -11.33 6.41
C ALA A 180 -27.66 -10.07 7.17
N PRO A 181 -26.73 -10.10 8.16
CA PRO A 181 -26.33 -8.87 8.85
C PRO A 181 -25.71 -7.83 7.90
N GLY A 182 -24.88 -8.25 6.95
CA GLY A 182 -24.32 -7.34 5.94
C GLY A 182 -25.36 -6.84 4.94
N CYS A 183 -26.27 -7.72 4.50
CA CYS A 183 -27.37 -7.33 3.60
C CYS A 183 -28.36 -6.33 4.22
N ALA A 184 -28.49 -6.29 5.55
CA ALA A 184 -29.38 -5.34 6.23
C ALA A 184 -28.91 -3.88 6.15
N GLN A 185 -27.63 -3.65 5.87
CA GLN A 185 -27.05 -2.32 5.74
C GLN A 185 -27.05 -1.79 4.30
N ARG A 186 -27.63 -2.55 3.36
CA ARG A 186 -27.55 -2.28 1.93
C ARG A 186 -28.94 -2.30 1.30
N PRO A 187 -29.22 -1.41 0.33
CA PRO A 187 -30.39 -1.54 -0.54
C PRO A 187 -30.41 -2.89 -1.24
N MET A 188 -31.48 -3.65 -1.03
CA MET A 188 -31.70 -4.97 -1.63
C MET A 188 -33.06 -5.00 -2.32
N TRP A 189 -33.12 -5.52 -3.55
CA TRP A 189 -34.37 -5.80 -4.26
C TRP A 189 -34.44 -7.27 -4.67
N LEU A 190 -35.17 -8.05 -3.89
CA LEU A 190 -35.35 -9.48 -4.12
C LEU A 190 -36.47 -9.70 -5.13
N ILE A 191 -36.21 -10.44 -6.21
CA ILE A 191 -37.20 -10.72 -7.25
C ILE A 191 -37.35 -12.23 -7.45
N HIS A 192 -38.57 -12.75 -7.45
CA HIS A 192 -38.83 -14.19 -7.54
C HIS A 192 -40.12 -14.49 -8.31
N GLY A 193 -40.19 -15.57 -9.07
CA GLY A 193 -41.45 -16.05 -9.65
C GLY A 193 -42.30 -16.85 -8.66
N ASP A 194 -43.62 -16.63 -8.63
CA ASP A 194 -44.55 -17.36 -7.73
C ASP A 194 -44.71 -18.85 -8.08
N ASN A 195 -44.40 -19.23 -9.32
CA ASN A 195 -44.53 -20.57 -9.87
C ASN A 195 -43.15 -21.22 -10.11
N ASP A 196 -42.12 -20.77 -9.37
CA ASP A 196 -40.79 -21.35 -9.42
C ASP A 196 -40.75 -22.74 -8.77
N GLY A 197 -40.87 -23.77 -9.60
CA GLY A 197 -40.80 -25.17 -9.18
C GLY A 197 -39.40 -25.71 -8.91
N LYS A 198 -38.32 -24.92 -9.10
CA LYS A 198 -36.93 -25.35 -8.83
C LYS A 198 -36.42 -24.78 -7.53
N VAL A 199 -36.60 -23.49 -7.33
CA VAL A 199 -36.28 -22.78 -6.08
C VAL A 199 -37.55 -22.08 -5.68
N GLY A 200 -38.26 -22.57 -4.66
CA GLY A 200 -39.55 -21.96 -4.30
C GLY A 200 -39.39 -20.50 -3.83
N HIS A 201 -40.34 -19.62 -4.19
CA HIS A 201 -40.35 -18.22 -3.77
C HIS A 201 -40.24 -17.99 -2.24
N GLY A 202 -40.63 -18.99 -1.44
CA GLY A 202 -40.42 -19.03 0.02
C GLY A 202 -38.97 -18.85 0.46
N HIS A 203 -37.98 -19.17 -0.39
CA HIS A 203 -36.57 -18.89 -0.12
C HIS A 203 -36.29 -17.37 -0.06
N SER A 204 -36.79 -16.59 -1.01
CA SER A 204 -36.65 -15.13 -1.01
C SER A 204 -37.43 -14.48 0.13
N LEU A 205 -38.62 -14.99 0.45
CA LEU A 205 -39.38 -14.53 1.63
C LEU A 205 -38.61 -14.81 2.94
N GLY A 206 -37.95 -15.96 3.03
CA GLY A 206 -37.10 -16.30 4.18
C GLY A 206 -35.86 -15.40 4.32
N ILE A 207 -35.25 -14.98 3.21
CA ILE A 207 -34.16 -13.99 3.21
C ILE A 207 -34.68 -12.60 3.57
N LYS A 208 -35.81 -12.16 2.99
CA LYS A 208 -36.47 -10.91 3.34
C LYS A 208 -36.70 -10.79 4.84
N ALA A 209 -37.33 -11.80 5.44
CA ALA A 209 -37.60 -11.83 6.87
C ALA A 209 -36.31 -11.76 7.71
N LEU A 210 -35.21 -12.36 7.23
CA LEU A 210 -33.93 -12.33 7.92
C LEU A 210 -33.27 -10.94 7.82
N ILE A 211 -33.34 -10.26 6.68
CA ILE A 211 -32.86 -8.88 6.51
C ILE A 211 -33.67 -7.93 7.42
N GLU A 212 -34.99 -8.09 7.46
CA GLU A 212 -35.88 -7.29 8.33
C GLU A 212 -35.60 -7.52 9.81
N GLN A 213 -35.28 -8.76 10.21
CA GLN A 213 -34.87 -9.09 11.58
C GLN A 213 -33.58 -8.34 12.01
N HIS A 214 -32.71 -8.03 11.05
CA HIS A 214 -31.48 -7.27 11.27
C HIS A 214 -31.63 -5.76 11.02
N GLY A 215 -32.86 -5.27 10.84
CA GLY A 215 -33.19 -3.85 10.72
C GLY A 215 -33.14 -3.28 9.30
N GLY A 216 -32.91 -4.12 8.28
CA GLY A 216 -32.97 -3.69 6.88
C GLY A 216 -34.40 -3.65 6.34
N THR A 217 -34.60 -2.93 5.24
CA THR A 217 -35.92 -2.77 4.58
C THR A 217 -35.82 -3.16 3.11
N PRO A 218 -35.68 -4.46 2.78
CA PRO A 218 -35.47 -4.89 1.41
C PRO A 218 -36.76 -4.79 0.60
N ARG A 219 -36.65 -4.40 -0.67
CA ARG A 219 -37.74 -4.53 -1.64
C ARG A 219 -37.93 -5.99 -2.03
N TYR A 220 -39.18 -6.37 -2.28
CA TYR A 220 -39.53 -7.70 -2.75
C TYR A 220 -40.57 -7.63 -3.86
N THR A 221 -40.30 -8.33 -4.95
CA THR A 221 -41.24 -8.49 -6.07
C THR A 221 -41.44 -9.95 -6.38
N GLU A 222 -42.69 -10.36 -6.34
CA GLU A 222 -43.12 -11.66 -6.81
C GLU A 222 -43.71 -11.52 -8.23
N VAL A 223 -43.18 -12.28 -9.20
CA VAL A 223 -43.59 -12.22 -10.60
C VAL A 223 -44.64 -13.29 -10.86
N ALA A 224 -45.88 -12.87 -11.07
CA ALA A 224 -47.02 -13.76 -11.20
C ALA A 224 -46.92 -14.70 -12.43
N GLY A 225 -47.20 -15.99 -12.21
CA GLY A 225 -47.11 -17.06 -13.19
C GLY A 225 -45.69 -17.44 -13.63
N GLN A 226 -44.66 -16.77 -13.12
CA GLN A 226 -43.29 -16.93 -13.58
C GLN A 226 -42.65 -18.16 -12.94
N GLY A 227 -42.20 -19.11 -13.77
CA GLY A 227 -41.33 -20.21 -13.33
C GLY A 227 -39.86 -19.78 -13.25
N HIS A 228 -38.97 -20.72 -12.91
CA HIS A 228 -37.55 -20.43 -12.64
C HIS A 228 -36.86 -19.55 -13.70
N GLY A 229 -37.09 -19.79 -15.00
CA GLY A 229 -36.34 -19.19 -16.13
C GLY A 229 -36.74 -17.79 -16.61
N GLY A 230 -37.32 -16.95 -15.74
CA GLY A 230 -37.98 -15.68 -16.11
C GLY A 230 -37.15 -14.41 -16.17
N TRP A 231 -35.91 -14.48 -15.72
CA TRP A 231 -35.02 -13.35 -15.48
C TRP A 231 -34.82 -12.42 -16.68
N ALA A 232 -34.87 -12.92 -17.93
CA ALA A 232 -34.69 -12.08 -19.11
C ALA A 232 -35.84 -11.06 -19.27
N ASN A 233 -37.04 -11.39 -18.80
CA ASN A 233 -38.16 -10.45 -18.81
C ASN A 233 -37.97 -9.37 -17.75
N VAL A 234 -37.47 -9.74 -16.56
CA VAL A 234 -37.15 -8.79 -15.49
C VAL A 234 -36.14 -7.73 -15.95
N TYR A 235 -35.06 -8.14 -16.61
CA TYR A 235 -34.06 -7.20 -17.13
C TYR A 235 -34.52 -6.40 -18.36
N ARG A 236 -35.43 -6.95 -19.19
CA ARG A 236 -35.93 -6.27 -20.39
C ARG A 236 -37.02 -5.24 -20.09
N GLU A 237 -37.96 -5.63 -19.25
CA GLU A 237 -39.20 -4.89 -19.03
C GLU A 237 -39.08 -3.88 -17.89
N ASN A 238 -37.86 -3.75 -17.32
CA ASN A 238 -37.47 -2.78 -16.29
C ASN A 238 -38.62 -2.54 -15.31
N PRO A 239 -38.97 -3.54 -14.46
CA PRO A 239 -40.29 -3.77 -13.90
C PRO A 239 -41.15 -2.51 -13.70
N HIS A 240 -41.80 -2.06 -14.77
CA HIS A 240 -43.07 -1.34 -14.70
C HIS A 240 -44.20 -2.37 -14.59
N TYR A 241 -43.96 -3.48 -13.89
CA TYR A 241 -44.89 -4.59 -13.87
C TYR A 241 -46.05 -4.30 -12.93
N VAL A 242 -47.12 -3.82 -13.55
CA VAL A 242 -48.47 -3.73 -13.01
C VAL A 242 -49.01 -5.16 -12.89
N GLY A 243 -48.64 -5.88 -11.82
CA GLY A 243 -49.10 -7.25 -11.59
C GLY A 243 -49.19 -7.54 -10.10
N HIS A 244 -50.38 -7.35 -9.54
CA HIS A 244 -50.82 -7.75 -8.19
C HIS A 244 -49.72 -7.93 -7.14
N PHE A 245 -49.40 -6.85 -6.43
CA PHE A 245 -48.70 -6.90 -5.15
C PHE A 245 -49.43 -7.85 -4.18
N VAL A 246 -48.89 -9.03 -3.93
CA VAL A 246 -49.24 -9.82 -2.75
C VAL A 246 -48.11 -9.61 -1.73
N GLY A 247 -48.29 -8.62 -0.85
CA GLY A 247 -47.40 -8.39 0.30
C GLY A 247 -46.33 -7.30 0.17
N GLY A 248 -46.44 -6.36 -0.78
CA GLY A 248 -45.59 -5.18 -0.85
C GLY A 248 -45.82 -4.20 0.32
N ASP A 249 -44.79 -3.46 0.72
CA ASP A 249 -44.91 -2.37 1.69
C ASP A 249 -45.84 -1.29 1.09
N PRO A 250 -46.95 -0.91 1.76
CA PRO A 250 -47.85 0.14 1.28
C PRO A 250 -47.19 1.53 1.14
N ASN A 251 -45.95 1.72 1.61
CA ASN A 251 -45.17 2.94 1.46
C ASN A 251 -44.25 2.96 0.23
N ASP A 252 -44.16 1.87 -0.55
CA ASP A 252 -43.34 1.88 -1.78
C ASP A 252 -43.95 2.84 -2.82
N PRO A 253 -43.23 3.88 -3.27
CA PRO A 253 -43.75 4.81 -4.25
C PRO A 253 -44.01 4.08 -5.57
N PRO A 254 -45.18 4.28 -6.21
CA PRO A 254 -45.44 3.69 -7.52
C PRO A 254 -44.47 4.33 -8.52
N THR A 255 -43.89 3.55 -9.44
CA THR A 255 -43.28 3.95 -10.73
C THR A 255 -41.75 3.95 -10.95
N THR A 256 -40.89 3.51 -10.03
CA THR A 256 -39.43 3.44 -10.33
C THR A 256 -39.07 2.08 -10.96
N GLY A 257 -38.52 2.06 -12.18
CA GLY A 257 -38.00 0.83 -12.80
C GLY A 257 -36.82 0.23 -12.01
N LEU A 258 -36.48 -1.03 -12.25
CA LEU A 258 -35.27 -1.70 -11.75
C LEU A 258 -34.00 -0.86 -11.95
N TYR A 259 -33.72 -0.37 -13.16
CA TYR A 259 -32.49 0.36 -13.45
C TYR A 259 -32.48 1.74 -12.79
N ASP A 260 -33.60 2.47 -12.86
CA ASP A 260 -33.77 3.76 -12.18
C ASP A 260 -33.55 3.62 -10.67
N TRP A 261 -34.12 2.57 -10.06
CA TRP A 261 -33.88 2.28 -8.66
C TRP A 261 -32.41 1.93 -8.41
N LEU A 262 -31.82 1.06 -9.22
CA LEU A 262 -30.44 0.60 -9.04
C LEU A 262 -29.47 1.78 -9.10
N TYR A 263 -29.57 2.62 -10.13
CA TYR A 263 -28.72 3.80 -10.32
C TYR A 263 -28.97 4.93 -9.33
N SER A 264 -30.14 4.95 -8.66
CA SER A 264 -30.40 5.87 -7.55
C SER A 264 -29.75 5.45 -6.23
N GLN A 265 -29.18 4.23 -6.14
CA GLN A 265 -28.45 3.80 -4.96
C GLN A 265 -27.00 4.26 -5.03
N SER A 266 -26.43 4.62 -3.89
CA SER A 266 -25.02 4.99 -3.76
C SER A 266 -24.50 4.43 -2.43
N LEU A 267 -23.27 3.95 -2.45
CA LEU A 267 -22.55 3.52 -1.26
C LEU A 267 -22.00 4.76 -0.54
N ASP A 268 -22.39 4.95 0.72
CA ASP A 268 -21.82 6.01 1.55
C ASP A 268 -20.30 5.78 1.70
N ALA A 269 -19.50 6.76 1.28
CA ALA A 269 -18.05 6.71 1.35
C ALA A 269 -17.51 6.44 2.77
N SER A 270 -18.25 6.83 3.82
CA SER A 270 -17.88 6.56 5.22
C SER A 270 -17.96 5.07 5.61
N GLN A 271 -18.65 4.27 4.81
CA GLN A 271 -18.77 2.82 5.00
C GLN A 271 -17.67 2.04 4.28
N ARG A 272 -16.77 2.73 3.56
CA ARG A 272 -15.56 2.13 2.98
C ARG A 272 -14.41 2.21 4.00
N PRO A 273 -13.49 1.24 4.01
CA PRO A 273 -12.25 1.35 4.75
C PRO A 273 -11.56 2.69 4.45
N ALA A 274 -11.02 3.34 5.48
CA ALA A 274 -10.26 4.56 5.28
C ALA A 274 -8.86 4.22 4.74
N PRO A 275 -8.23 5.08 3.93
CA PRO A 275 -6.80 5.03 3.70
C PRO A 275 -6.03 5.11 5.02
N LEU A 276 -4.75 4.72 5.02
CA LEU A 276 -3.89 4.88 6.19
C LEU A 276 -3.94 6.31 6.73
N ALA A 277 -4.06 6.46 8.04
CA ALA A 277 -3.92 7.76 8.69
C ALA A 277 -2.44 8.17 8.80
N PRO A 278 -2.13 9.46 8.95
CA PRO A 278 -0.82 9.97 9.37
C PRO A 278 -0.10 9.10 10.42
N GLY A 279 1.10 8.59 10.10
CA GLY A 279 1.91 7.73 10.98
C GLY A 279 1.43 6.28 11.13
N GLU A 280 0.38 5.87 10.43
CA GLU A 280 0.00 4.46 10.37
C GLU A 280 0.82 3.71 9.32
N SER A 281 1.18 2.48 9.68
CA SER A 281 1.90 1.55 8.80
C SER A 281 1.19 0.21 8.65
N VAL A 282 1.41 -0.45 7.53
CA VAL A 282 1.03 -1.84 7.24
C VAL A 282 2.26 -2.61 6.82
N SER A 283 2.48 -3.79 7.41
CA SER A 283 3.46 -4.78 6.94
C SER A 283 2.73 -5.90 6.20
N ILE A 284 3.29 -6.32 5.07
CA ILE A 284 2.66 -7.26 4.14
C ILE A 284 3.64 -8.38 3.82
N ASP A 285 3.20 -9.61 4.04
CA ASP A 285 3.88 -10.83 3.57
C ASP A 285 3.37 -11.18 2.16
N LEU A 286 4.28 -11.25 1.18
CA LEU A 286 4.02 -11.61 -0.22
C LEU A 286 4.35 -13.07 -0.52
N GLY A 287 4.59 -13.89 0.51
CA GLY A 287 4.86 -15.31 0.44
C GLY A 287 3.67 -16.20 0.09
N TYR A 288 3.94 -17.51 -0.10
CA TYR A 288 2.95 -18.55 -0.38
C TYR A 288 2.82 -19.53 0.79
N PHE A 289 1.75 -19.38 1.58
CA PHE A 289 1.39 -20.38 2.59
C PHE A 289 0.96 -21.72 1.93
N ASN A 290 1.88 -22.68 1.89
CA ASN A 290 1.62 -24.05 1.41
C ASN A 290 1.06 -24.98 2.51
N ASN A 291 0.02 -24.57 3.24
CA ASN A 291 -0.68 -25.52 4.08
C ASN A 291 -2.06 -25.83 3.49
N ASN A 292 -2.41 -27.12 3.46
CA ASN A 292 -3.78 -27.57 3.31
C ASN A 292 -4.59 -27.29 4.61
N GLN A 293 -4.27 -26.23 5.35
CA GLN A 293 -4.87 -25.89 6.65
C GLN A 293 -5.21 -24.40 6.73
N ASN A 294 -6.39 -24.11 6.19
CA ASN A 294 -7.17 -22.91 6.40
C ASN A 294 -6.60 -21.61 5.79
N PRO A 295 -7.12 -21.15 4.63
CA PRO A 295 -6.77 -19.85 4.04
C PRO A 295 -7.21 -18.63 4.87
N ASP A 296 -7.83 -18.83 6.04
CA ASP A 296 -8.35 -17.79 6.94
C ASP A 296 -7.37 -17.41 8.07
N ASN A 297 -6.09 -17.83 8.03
CA ASN A 297 -5.10 -17.41 9.02
C ASN A 297 -4.46 -16.06 8.59
N GLU A 298 -5.28 -15.01 8.68
CA GLU A 298 -5.10 -13.68 8.07
C GLU A 298 -4.07 -12.78 8.77
N THR A 299 -3.52 -13.21 9.90
CA THR A 299 -2.51 -12.47 10.64
C THR A 299 -1.37 -13.40 11.03
N LEU A 300 -0.13 -13.08 10.65
CA LEU A 300 1.01 -13.65 11.37
C LEU A 300 0.95 -13.13 12.81
N ALA A 301 1.42 -13.95 13.76
CA ALA A 301 1.64 -13.46 15.10
C ALA A 301 2.50 -12.19 15.03
N PRO A 302 2.24 -11.18 15.87
CA PRO A 302 3.11 -10.02 15.92
C PRO A 302 4.55 -10.46 16.06
N ASP A 303 5.45 -9.87 15.28
CA ASP A 303 6.87 -10.21 15.41
C ASP A 303 7.42 -9.78 16.77
N ASP A 304 8.70 -10.08 17.02
CA ASP A 304 9.39 -9.72 18.27
C ASP A 304 9.43 -8.21 18.55
N ARG A 305 8.95 -7.37 17.60
CA ARG A 305 8.82 -5.91 17.70
C ARG A 305 7.35 -5.45 17.80
N GLY A 306 6.40 -6.38 17.89
CA GLY A 306 4.97 -6.10 18.04
C GLY A 306 4.25 -5.67 16.76
N ARG A 307 4.85 -5.84 15.57
CA ARG A 307 4.21 -5.45 14.30
C ARG A 307 3.20 -6.48 13.85
N THR A 308 1.99 -6.05 13.46
CA THR A 308 1.01 -6.90 12.78
C THR A 308 1.32 -7.01 11.29
N TRP A 309 1.07 -8.19 10.74
CA TRP A 309 1.37 -8.53 9.36
C TRP A 309 0.10 -8.98 8.64
N ALA A 310 -0.18 -8.33 7.51
CA ALA A 310 -1.17 -8.78 6.56
C ALA A 310 -0.56 -9.86 5.66
N ASN A 311 -1.25 -11.00 5.53
CA ASN A 311 -0.86 -12.03 4.59
C ASN A 311 -1.59 -11.85 3.26
N VAL A 312 -0.86 -11.99 2.17
CA VAL A 312 -1.43 -11.97 0.82
C VAL A 312 -1.56 -13.42 0.33
N VAL A 313 -2.79 -13.93 0.20
CA VAL A 313 -3.04 -15.36 -0.06
C VAL A 313 -3.19 -15.64 -1.55
N ARG A 314 -2.24 -16.43 -2.13
CA ARG A 314 -2.23 -17.01 -3.50
C ARG A 314 -2.17 -16.00 -4.66
N PHE A 315 -0.97 -15.71 -5.18
CA PHE A 315 -0.80 -14.77 -6.30
C PHE A 315 -0.03 -15.39 -7.49
N HIS A 316 -0.56 -15.28 -8.71
CA HIS A 316 0.20 -15.36 -9.97
C HIS A 316 -0.03 -14.03 -10.73
N ALA A 317 0.36 -13.89 -12.00
CA ALA A 317 -0.02 -12.72 -12.81
C ALA A 317 -1.55 -12.47 -12.77
N HIS A 318 -1.95 -11.20 -12.77
CA HIS A 318 -3.35 -10.75 -12.61
C HIS A 318 -4.00 -11.09 -11.26
N ALA A 319 -3.21 -11.11 -10.19
CA ALA A 319 -3.75 -11.32 -8.86
C ALA A 319 -3.98 -9.98 -8.15
N PHE A 320 -5.05 -9.92 -7.34
CA PHE A 320 -5.49 -8.70 -6.66
C PHE A 320 -5.94 -9.00 -5.23
N ASP A 321 -5.53 -8.16 -4.27
CA ASP A 321 -5.93 -8.22 -2.86
C ASP A 321 -6.46 -6.85 -2.42
N SER A 322 -7.72 -6.78 -1.97
CA SER A 322 -8.36 -5.55 -1.47
C SER A 322 -8.52 -5.47 0.05
N ARG A 323 -8.11 -6.48 0.82
CA ARG A 323 -8.34 -6.49 2.28
C ARG A 323 -7.09 -6.86 3.05
N LEU A 324 -6.05 -6.06 2.90
CA LEU A 324 -4.87 -6.23 3.73
C LEU A 324 -5.28 -6.01 5.19
N ALA A 325 -5.15 -7.08 5.99
CA ALA A 325 -5.58 -7.08 7.38
C ALA A 325 -4.76 -6.06 8.19
N GLY A 326 -5.40 -4.93 8.52
CA GLY A 326 -4.98 -4.04 9.59
C GLY A 326 -3.82 -3.08 9.26
N SER A 327 -4.02 -1.79 9.55
CA SER A 327 -2.91 -0.98 10.08
C SER A 327 -2.29 -1.68 11.31
N ALA A 328 -1.18 -1.18 11.86
CA ALA A 328 -0.59 -1.69 13.12
C ALA A 328 -1.61 -1.90 14.28
N ASN A 329 -2.79 -1.26 14.18
CA ASN A 329 -3.90 -1.33 15.13
C ASN A 329 -5.00 -2.35 14.79
N GLY A 330 -4.85 -3.14 13.71
CA GLY A 330 -5.83 -4.15 13.29
C GLY A 330 -7.10 -3.60 12.61
N THR A 331 -7.09 -2.34 12.16
CA THR A 331 -8.23 -1.71 11.48
C THR A 331 -8.16 -1.94 9.96
N PRO A 332 -9.23 -2.41 9.29
CA PRO A 332 -9.26 -2.55 7.83
C PRO A 332 -8.91 -1.23 7.15
N THR A 333 -7.98 -1.29 6.19
CA THR A 333 -7.51 -0.15 5.40
C THR A 333 -8.03 -0.26 3.96
N ALA A 334 -8.15 0.88 3.26
CA ALA A 334 -8.45 0.92 1.83
C ALA A 334 -7.33 0.35 0.96
N LEU A 335 -6.16 0.07 1.56
CA LEU A 335 -4.95 -0.36 0.87
C LEU A 335 -5.19 -1.66 0.08
N SER A 336 -4.77 -1.64 -1.19
CA SER A 336 -4.83 -2.79 -2.09
C SER A 336 -3.50 -3.03 -2.78
N LEU A 337 -3.21 -4.29 -3.14
CA LEU A 337 -2.08 -4.63 -4.00
C LEU A 337 -2.57 -5.25 -5.32
N TYR A 338 -1.99 -4.76 -6.42
CA TYR A 338 -2.26 -5.24 -7.76
C TYR A 338 -0.97 -5.58 -8.50
N PHE A 339 -0.96 -6.72 -9.19
CA PHE A 339 0.16 -7.23 -9.97
C PHE A 339 -0.26 -7.42 -11.43
N PRO A 340 -0.12 -6.38 -12.29
CA PRO A 340 -0.59 -6.43 -13.67
C PRO A 340 -0.06 -7.61 -14.46
N GLU A 341 1.25 -7.68 -14.70
CA GLU A 341 1.96 -8.76 -15.39
C GLU A 341 3.45 -8.75 -14.97
N GLY A 342 4.24 -9.74 -15.39
CA GLY A 342 5.70 -9.74 -15.25
C GLY A 342 6.26 -10.62 -14.13
N PHE A 343 5.49 -10.86 -13.07
CA PHE A 343 5.86 -11.88 -12.07
C PHE A 343 5.61 -13.30 -12.61
N LEU A 344 6.57 -14.19 -12.37
CA LEU A 344 6.57 -15.57 -12.86
C LEU A 344 5.92 -16.55 -11.86
N GLY A 345 5.78 -16.16 -10.60
CA GLY A 345 5.14 -16.96 -9.55
C GLY A 345 5.81 -16.76 -8.19
N HIS A 346 5.61 -17.75 -7.31
CA HIS A 346 6.17 -17.80 -5.96
C HIS A 346 7.39 -18.70 -5.87
N PHE A 347 8.25 -18.42 -4.90
CA PHE A 347 9.35 -19.28 -4.51
C PHE A 347 9.38 -19.42 -2.98
N GLY A 348 9.87 -20.56 -2.49
CA GLY A 348 10.03 -20.84 -1.05
C GLY A 348 11.48 -21.21 -0.77
N SER A 349 12.36 -20.22 -0.86
CA SER A 349 13.80 -20.46 -0.74
C SER A 349 14.56 -19.28 -0.15
N GLY A 350 13.94 -18.39 0.60
CA GLY A 350 14.58 -17.34 1.40
C GLY A 350 15.09 -17.84 2.74
N THR A 351 15.61 -16.92 3.54
CA THR A 351 16.15 -17.21 4.87
C THR A 351 15.07 -17.05 5.96
N THR A 352 15.11 -17.93 6.95
CA THR A 352 14.35 -17.77 8.21
C THR A 352 15.21 -17.04 9.24
N GLY A 353 14.61 -16.35 10.22
CA GLY A 353 15.32 -15.67 11.31
C GLY A 353 15.68 -14.21 11.00
N GLY A 354 14.90 -13.55 10.14
CA GLY A 354 15.13 -12.15 9.79
C GLY A 354 14.80 -11.21 10.95
N VAL A 355 15.63 -10.19 11.16
CA VAL A 355 15.39 -9.19 12.24
C VAL A 355 14.26 -8.22 11.85
N LEU A 356 13.95 -8.14 10.56
CA LEU A 356 12.99 -7.20 9.97
C LEU A 356 11.66 -7.84 9.57
N VAL A 357 11.58 -9.17 9.43
CA VAL A 357 10.37 -9.87 9.00
C VAL A 357 10.25 -11.21 9.76
N PRO A 358 9.03 -11.69 10.08
CA PRO A 358 8.83 -13.03 10.63
C PRO A 358 9.47 -14.12 9.77
N ASP A 359 9.78 -15.27 10.37
CA ASP A 359 10.42 -16.40 9.67
C ASP A 359 9.67 -16.84 8.42
N SER A 360 8.34 -16.73 8.39
CA SER A 360 7.54 -17.03 7.20
C SER A 360 7.78 -16.00 6.10
N ALA A 361 7.60 -14.72 6.40
CA ALA A 361 7.71 -13.62 5.44
C ALA A 361 9.13 -13.43 4.87
N GLY A 362 10.14 -13.97 5.55
CA GLY A 362 11.52 -14.01 5.05
C GLY A 362 11.81 -15.16 4.08
N PHE A 363 11.04 -16.23 4.16
CA PHE A 363 11.32 -17.50 3.52
C PHE A 363 10.73 -17.62 2.11
N ASP A 364 9.56 -17.02 1.86
CA ASP A 364 8.89 -17.10 0.57
C ASP A 364 8.55 -15.72 0.01
N GLY A 365 8.22 -15.68 -1.28
CA GLY A 365 7.96 -14.44 -1.98
C GLY A 365 7.67 -14.62 -3.45
N MET A 366 7.52 -13.49 -4.14
CA MET A 366 7.27 -13.41 -5.58
C MET A 366 8.56 -13.14 -6.35
N PHE A 367 8.68 -13.70 -7.55
CA PHE A 367 9.85 -13.46 -8.40
C PHE A 367 9.48 -13.17 -9.86
N MET A 368 10.36 -12.43 -10.53
CA MET A 368 10.36 -12.19 -11.98
C MET A 368 11.76 -12.46 -12.54
N GLY A 369 11.91 -12.66 -13.85
CA GLY A 369 13.23 -12.82 -14.46
C GLY A 369 13.21 -13.60 -15.76
N SER A 370 14.37 -14.12 -16.14
CA SER A 370 14.48 -15.03 -17.27
C SER A 370 15.34 -16.26 -16.93
N ARG A 371 14.88 -17.43 -17.40
CA ARG A 371 15.65 -18.67 -17.35
C ARG A 371 16.89 -18.62 -18.25
N ASN A 372 16.89 -17.74 -19.26
CA ASN A 372 17.91 -17.69 -20.30
C ASN A 372 19.15 -16.88 -19.88
N GLY A 373 19.08 -16.07 -18.83
CA GLY A 373 20.23 -15.34 -18.30
C GLY A 373 19.93 -13.91 -17.85
N HIS A 374 20.97 -13.25 -17.34
CA HIS A 374 20.91 -11.88 -16.83
C HIS A 374 20.58 -10.87 -17.94
N ASP A 375 21.21 -11.00 -19.12
CA ASP A 375 21.04 -10.07 -20.23
C ASP A 375 19.58 -9.97 -20.71
N GLU A 376 18.85 -11.09 -20.71
CA GLU A 376 17.43 -11.08 -21.03
C GLU A 376 16.60 -10.51 -19.88
N ALA A 377 16.98 -10.81 -18.63
CA ALA A 377 16.30 -10.30 -17.44
C ALA A 377 16.42 -8.78 -17.29
N LEU A 378 17.50 -8.13 -17.78
CA LEU A 378 17.66 -6.67 -17.75
C LEU A 378 16.61 -5.91 -18.54
N GLY A 379 16.02 -6.54 -19.56
CA GLY A 379 14.92 -5.97 -20.33
C GLY A 379 13.54 -6.14 -19.68
N LEU A 380 13.47 -6.82 -18.52
CA LEU A 380 12.23 -7.17 -17.85
C LEU A 380 12.09 -6.40 -16.54
N SER A 381 10.87 -5.95 -16.26
CA SER A 381 10.47 -5.48 -14.94
C SER A 381 9.03 -5.88 -14.69
N ALA A 382 8.70 -6.16 -13.42
CA ALA A 382 7.37 -6.52 -12.99
C ALA A 382 6.80 -5.38 -12.12
N PRO A 383 5.70 -4.71 -12.55
CA PRO A 383 5.02 -3.72 -11.73
C PRO A 383 4.26 -4.38 -10.57
N MET A 384 4.39 -3.77 -9.39
CA MET A 384 3.54 -3.97 -8.22
C MET A 384 2.90 -2.62 -7.88
N VAL A 385 1.58 -2.54 -7.97
CA VAL A 385 0.80 -1.32 -7.74
C VAL A 385 0.21 -1.37 -6.34
N ILE A 386 0.52 -0.35 -5.55
CA ILE A 386 -0.03 -0.09 -4.22
C ILE A 386 -1.15 0.93 -4.43
N GLY A 387 -2.40 0.53 -4.20
CA GLY A 387 -3.59 1.36 -4.39
C GLY A 387 -4.35 1.61 -3.08
N GLY A 388 -5.36 2.48 -3.12
CA GLY A 388 -6.14 2.85 -1.94
C GLY A 388 -5.42 3.83 -1.01
N LEU A 389 -4.40 4.53 -1.51
CA LEU A 389 -3.68 5.58 -0.80
C LEU A 389 -4.47 6.89 -0.87
N THR A 390 -4.15 7.83 0.02
CA THR A 390 -4.71 9.19 -0.07
C THR A 390 -4.03 9.90 -1.25
N PRO A 391 -4.76 10.45 -2.23
CA PRO A 391 -4.13 11.16 -3.35
C PRO A 391 -3.28 12.35 -2.88
N GLY A 392 -2.06 12.47 -3.41
CA GLY A 392 -1.11 13.53 -3.05
C GLY A 392 -0.45 13.38 -1.68
N ALA A 393 -0.76 12.31 -0.94
CA ALA A 393 -0.11 11.98 0.32
C ALA A 393 1.29 11.41 0.11
N THR A 394 2.17 11.60 1.09
CA THR A 394 3.53 11.08 1.15
C THR A 394 3.61 9.79 1.96
N TYR A 395 4.45 8.86 1.51
CA TYR A 395 4.61 7.53 2.09
C TYR A 395 6.08 7.11 2.16
N GLU A 396 6.41 6.28 3.15
CA GLU A 396 7.61 5.44 3.12
C GLU A 396 7.23 4.06 2.58
N ILE A 397 7.99 3.56 1.61
CA ILE A 397 7.86 2.23 1.05
C ILE A 397 9.16 1.47 1.32
N ALA A 398 9.12 0.48 2.22
CA ALA A 398 10.25 -0.37 2.54
C ALA A 398 10.01 -1.79 1.99
N ILE A 399 10.94 -2.28 1.19
CA ILE A 399 10.81 -3.53 0.43
C ILE A 399 11.83 -4.54 0.95
N TYR A 400 11.37 -5.71 1.37
CA TYR A 400 12.23 -6.79 1.80
C TYR A 400 12.30 -7.90 0.73
N GLY A 401 13.51 -8.41 0.48
CA GLY A 401 13.76 -9.51 -0.44
C GLY A 401 14.86 -10.44 0.08
N SER A 402 14.64 -11.76 0.03
CA SER A 402 15.60 -12.78 0.45
C SER A 402 15.49 -14.05 -0.41
N ALA A 403 16.64 -14.59 -0.83
CA ALA A 403 16.77 -15.92 -1.41
C ALA A 403 18.09 -16.57 -0.97
N ASN A 404 18.06 -17.86 -0.71
CA ASN A 404 19.17 -18.67 -0.28
C ASN A 404 20.23 -18.76 -1.37
N GLY A 405 21.47 -18.47 -0.98
CA GLY A 405 22.66 -18.53 -1.80
C GLY A 405 22.68 -17.57 -2.99
N THR A 406 23.79 -17.64 -3.72
CA THR A 406 24.02 -16.84 -4.93
C THR A 406 23.93 -17.72 -6.18
N ASP A 407 23.48 -17.19 -7.33
CA ASP A 407 23.68 -17.86 -8.63
C ASP A 407 24.98 -17.43 -9.35
N GLY A 408 25.88 -16.71 -8.65
CA GLY A 408 27.19 -16.19 -9.12
C GLY A 408 27.69 -15.02 -8.24
N ASN A 409 28.86 -14.43 -8.53
CA ASN A 409 29.32 -13.20 -7.84
C ASN A 409 28.34 -12.04 -8.11
N ARG A 410 27.60 -11.58 -7.09
CA ARG A 410 26.43 -10.67 -7.19
C ARG A 410 25.22 -11.24 -7.93
N GLY A 411 24.99 -12.54 -7.79
CA GLY A 411 23.89 -13.27 -8.44
C GLY A 411 22.46 -12.96 -7.95
N ARG A 412 22.29 -12.10 -6.94
CA ARG A 412 20.96 -11.78 -6.37
C ARG A 412 20.75 -10.29 -6.14
N LEU A 413 21.47 -9.46 -6.89
CA LEU A 413 21.31 -8.01 -6.84
C LEU A 413 20.06 -7.59 -7.62
N ASN A 414 19.04 -7.18 -6.88
CA ASN A 414 17.75 -6.78 -7.41
C ASN A 414 17.64 -5.26 -7.38
N ARG A 415 16.91 -4.68 -8.34
CA ARG A 415 16.59 -3.25 -8.42
C ARG A 415 15.10 -3.05 -8.22
N TYR A 416 14.75 -2.16 -7.30
CA TYR A 416 13.40 -1.63 -7.15
C TYR A 416 13.38 -0.19 -7.67
N THR A 417 12.32 0.21 -8.37
CA THR A 417 12.20 1.56 -8.95
C THR A 417 10.83 2.15 -8.65
N ILE A 418 10.79 3.41 -8.21
CA ILE A 418 9.56 4.20 -8.05
C ILE A 418 9.80 5.56 -8.71
N GLY A 419 8.97 5.88 -9.71
CA GLY A 419 9.20 7.08 -10.53
C GLY A 419 10.58 7.07 -11.18
N ASN A 420 11.40 8.08 -10.86
CA ASN A 420 12.78 8.21 -11.36
C ASN A 420 13.84 7.71 -10.36
N GLU A 421 13.42 7.27 -9.17
CA GLU A 421 14.32 6.76 -8.14
C GLU A 421 14.43 5.25 -8.18
N TRP A 422 15.59 4.73 -7.80
CA TRP A 422 15.81 3.31 -7.66
C TRP A 422 16.67 2.98 -6.43
N ARG A 423 16.56 1.75 -5.96
CA ARG A 423 17.38 1.16 -4.88
C ARG A 423 17.78 -0.25 -5.29
N ASP A 424 19.06 -0.57 -5.12
CA ASP A 424 19.56 -1.93 -5.30
C ASP A 424 19.65 -2.64 -3.94
N LEU A 425 19.20 -3.90 -3.91
CA LEU A 425 19.27 -4.77 -2.73
C LEU A 425 19.91 -6.09 -3.14
N ASP A 426 20.99 -6.45 -2.45
CA ASP A 426 21.51 -7.82 -2.53
C ASP A 426 20.61 -8.73 -1.71
N THR A 427 19.86 -9.58 -2.39
CA THR A 427 18.87 -10.45 -1.76
C THR A 427 19.42 -11.83 -1.43
N ALA A 428 20.71 -12.10 -1.71
CA ALA A 428 21.35 -13.35 -1.30
C ALA A 428 21.44 -13.44 0.22
N ASP A 429 20.85 -14.51 0.78
CA ASP A 429 20.86 -14.83 2.20
C ASP A 429 20.49 -13.64 3.11
N ASN A 430 19.70 -12.69 2.59
CA ASN A 430 19.41 -11.44 3.27
C ASN A 430 18.49 -11.70 4.47
N THR A 431 18.83 -11.18 5.66
CA THR A 431 18.04 -11.37 6.88
C THR A 431 17.62 -10.04 7.54
N ASP A 432 18.21 -8.93 7.13
CA ASP A 432 18.16 -7.69 7.90
C ASP A 432 18.29 -6.41 7.07
N ARG A 433 18.20 -6.50 5.74
CA ARG A 433 18.22 -5.34 4.83
C ARG A 433 16.91 -5.21 4.07
N GLU A 434 16.51 -3.98 3.79
CA GLU A 434 15.35 -3.63 2.96
C GLU A 434 15.77 -2.56 1.95
N ALA A 435 15.10 -2.42 0.82
CA ALA A 435 15.20 -1.24 -0.03
C ALA A 435 14.14 -0.22 0.38
N ILE A 436 14.57 0.98 0.81
CA ILE A 436 13.67 2.01 1.35
C ILE A 436 13.55 3.20 0.41
N PHE A 437 12.32 3.60 0.14
CA PHE A 437 11.96 4.85 -0.53
C PHE A 437 11.20 5.73 0.46
N GLU A 438 11.74 6.91 0.74
CA GLU A 438 11.13 7.91 1.62
C GLU A 438 10.40 8.96 0.78
N GLU A 439 9.38 9.61 1.37
CA GLU A 439 8.64 10.73 0.77
C GLU A 439 8.02 10.46 -0.62
N VAL A 440 7.65 9.20 -0.87
CA VAL A 440 6.99 8.83 -2.12
C VAL A 440 5.57 9.39 -2.12
N THR A 441 5.27 10.26 -3.08
CA THR A 441 3.95 10.86 -3.22
C THR A 441 3.02 9.94 -4.02
N ALA A 442 1.86 9.60 -3.47
CA ALA A 442 0.80 8.91 -4.19
C ALA A 442 0.21 9.82 -5.28
N ASP A 443 -0.07 9.24 -6.44
CA ASP A 443 -0.61 9.99 -7.58
C ASP A 443 -2.06 10.47 -7.35
N ALA A 444 -2.63 11.13 -8.36
CA ALA A 444 -4.00 11.64 -8.31
C ALA A 444 -5.06 10.54 -8.15
N ALA A 445 -4.73 9.30 -8.50
CA ALA A 445 -5.59 8.13 -8.32
C ALA A 445 -5.36 7.43 -6.96
N GLY A 446 -4.45 7.95 -6.12
CA GLY A 446 -4.12 7.34 -4.85
C GLY A 446 -3.29 6.06 -5.00
N LYS A 447 -2.34 6.05 -5.94
CA LYS A 447 -1.48 4.89 -6.21
C LYS A 447 0.01 5.23 -6.17
N ILE A 448 0.80 4.19 -5.88
CA ILE A 448 2.25 4.14 -6.03
C ILE A 448 2.58 2.85 -6.79
N THR A 449 3.38 2.94 -7.85
CA THR A 449 3.86 1.77 -8.59
C THR A 449 5.33 1.51 -8.30
N VAL A 450 5.62 0.29 -7.85
CA VAL A 450 6.97 -0.23 -7.63
C VAL A 450 7.31 -1.18 -8.78
N TYR A 451 8.37 -0.88 -9.54
CA TYR A 451 8.89 -1.80 -10.54
C TYR A 451 10.00 -2.65 -9.92
N VAL A 452 9.83 -3.97 -9.97
CA VAL A 452 10.81 -4.96 -9.52
C VAL A 452 11.58 -5.48 -10.73
N GLY A 453 12.91 -5.50 -10.66
CA GLY A 453 13.78 -5.96 -11.75
C GLY A 453 15.15 -6.41 -11.26
N VAL A 454 15.98 -6.95 -12.16
CA VAL A 454 17.38 -7.27 -11.82
C VAL A 454 18.25 -6.02 -11.99
N SER A 455 19.28 -5.87 -11.15
CA SER A 455 20.18 -4.71 -11.27
C SER A 455 21.20 -4.88 -12.41
N PRO A 456 21.44 -3.86 -13.25
CA PRO A 456 22.53 -3.86 -14.24
C PRO A 456 23.93 -3.95 -13.62
N GLU A 457 24.07 -3.73 -12.31
CA GLU A 457 25.34 -3.80 -11.57
C GLU A 457 25.64 -5.21 -11.02
N GLY A 458 24.78 -6.18 -11.33
CA GLY A 458 24.83 -7.55 -10.85
C GLY A 458 24.88 -8.59 -11.97
N SER A 459 24.61 -9.84 -11.60
CA SER A 459 24.50 -10.96 -12.55
C SER A 459 23.23 -11.79 -12.35
N ALA A 460 22.26 -11.23 -11.62
CA ALA A 460 21.05 -11.94 -11.22
C ALA A 460 20.16 -12.26 -12.42
N ARG A 461 19.66 -13.49 -12.49
CA ARG A 461 18.67 -13.90 -13.51
C ARG A 461 17.23 -13.64 -13.09
N TYR A 462 17.02 -13.48 -11.79
CA TYR A 462 15.72 -13.26 -11.18
C TYR A 462 15.81 -12.16 -10.14
N ALA A 463 14.74 -11.39 -10.06
CA ALA A 463 14.50 -10.46 -8.98
C ALA A 463 13.29 -10.92 -8.17
N GLN A 464 13.27 -10.58 -6.89
CA GLN A 464 12.24 -11.02 -5.97
C GLN A 464 11.80 -9.94 -4.99
N VAL A 465 10.63 -10.17 -4.41
CA VAL A 465 10.09 -9.44 -3.27
C VAL A 465 9.41 -10.45 -2.35
N ASN A 466 9.72 -10.38 -1.06
CA ASN A 466 9.19 -11.29 -0.05
C ASN A 466 8.18 -10.57 0.85
N ALA A 467 8.48 -9.32 1.22
CA ALA A 467 7.63 -8.53 2.09
C ALA A 467 7.72 -7.03 1.78
N LEU A 468 6.72 -6.30 2.24
CA LEU A 468 6.59 -4.84 2.06
C LEU A 468 6.14 -4.20 3.36
N ARG A 469 6.65 -3.00 3.67
CA ARG A 469 6.06 -2.10 4.66
C ARG A 469 5.70 -0.78 3.98
N ILE A 470 4.51 -0.30 4.27
CA ILE A 470 3.98 0.97 3.77
C ILE A 470 3.57 1.80 4.97
N GLU A 471 4.10 3.02 5.08
CA GLU A 471 3.77 3.96 6.14
C GLU A 471 3.33 5.30 5.54
N ARG A 472 2.23 5.88 6.04
CA ARG A 472 1.82 7.23 5.63
C ARG A 472 2.56 8.29 6.44
N LEU A 473 3.18 9.24 5.75
CA LEU A 473 4.00 10.29 6.35
C LEU A 473 3.26 11.63 6.53
N ASP A 474 2.20 11.92 5.77
CA ASP A 474 1.44 13.17 5.93
C ASP A 474 0.99 13.40 7.36
N GLY A 475 0.88 14.65 7.81
CA GLY A 475 0.36 14.95 9.15
C GLY A 475 1.28 14.51 10.29
N GLN A 476 2.41 13.87 9.99
CA GLN A 476 3.66 14.03 10.73
C GLN A 476 4.23 15.38 10.22
N PRO A 477 4.04 16.49 10.96
CA PRO A 477 4.34 17.83 10.47
C PRO A 477 5.84 18.03 10.45
N ASN A 478 6.53 17.58 9.40
CA ASN A 478 7.91 17.16 9.53
C ASN A 478 8.03 16.06 10.59
N ARG A 479 8.96 15.17 10.39
CA ARG A 479 9.66 14.57 11.52
C ARG A 479 10.19 15.78 12.34
N PRO A 480 9.65 16.13 13.54
CA PRO A 480 9.79 17.49 14.09
C PRO A 480 11.25 17.87 14.18
N MET A 481 11.66 18.98 13.54
CA MET A 481 13.07 19.36 13.57
C MET A 481 13.52 19.61 15.01
N LEU A 482 14.81 19.39 15.27
CA LEU A 482 15.41 19.76 16.54
C LEU A 482 15.23 21.28 16.74
N ARG A 483 14.33 21.66 17.65
CA ARG A 483 13.94 23.07 17.83
C ARG A 483 15.13 23.88 18.31
N GLU A 484 15.18 25.15 17.92
CA GLU A 484 16.18 26.10 18.39
C GLU A 484 16.32 26.08 19.92
N GLY A 485 17.57 26.05 20.39
CA GLY A 485 17.90 25.97 21.82
C GLY A 485 17.66 24.61 22.48
N ARG A 486 17.19 23.59 21.74
CA ARG A 486 17.08 22.20 22.20
C ARG A 486 18.31 21.40 21.78
N SER A 487 18.59 20.35 22.55
CA SER A 487 19.70 19.44 22.30
C SER A 487 19.22 18.02 22.05
N MET A 488 19.86 17.33 21.12
CA MET A 488 19.84 15.87 21.05
C MET A 488 21.06 15.32 21.81
N LEU A 489 20.83 14.38 22.73
CA LEU A 489 21.87 13.66 23.46
C LEU A 489 21.91 12.21 23.00
N VAL A 490 23.07 11.74 22.56
CA VAL A 490 23.25 10.35 22.09
C VAL A 490 24.44 9.71 22.77
N ASP A 491 24.22 8.51 23.29
CA ASP A 491 25.20 7.60 23.85
C ASP A 491 25.59 6.54 22.80
N PHE A 492 26.88 6.40 22.52
CA PHE A 492 27.43 5.39 21.61
C PHE A 492 28.24 4.36 22.38
N GLY A 493 27.81 3.09 22.31
CA GLY A 493 28.48 2.08 23.11
C GLY A 493 27.89 0.68 23.07
N ALA A 494 28.20 -0.10 24.11
CA ALA A 494 27.76 -1.46 24.31
C ALA A 494 26.30 -1.53 24.77
N PRO A 495 25.49 -2.47 24.25
CA PRO A 495 24.11 -2.66 24.67
C PRO A 495 23.98 -3.12 26.13
N SER A 496 25.08 -3.57 26.75
CA SER A 496 25.15 -3.88 28.18
C SER A 496 25.30 -2.64 29.08
N VAL A 497 25.45 -1.44 28.50
CA VAL A 497 25.78 -0.18 29.18
C VAL A 497 24.98 1.00 28.59
N VAL A 498 23.70 0.82 28.31
CA VAL A 498 22.89 1.93 27.79
C VAL A 498 22.63 3.00 28.85
N THR A 499 22.60 4.26 28.41
CA THR A 499 22.15 5.38 29.25
C THR A 499 20.64 5.31 29.47
N PRO A 500 20.17 5.46 30.73
CA PRO A 500 18.74 5.54 31.01
C PRO A 500 18.05 6.61 30.17
N ALA A 501 16.80 6.37 29.80
CA ALA A 501 16.03 7.30 28.97
C ALA A 501 15.98 8.74 29.52
N VAL A 502 16.09 8.89 30.85
CA VAL A 502 16.20 10.19 31.53
C VAL A 502 17.34 10.12 32.55
N ASP A 503 18.25 11.09 32.51
CA ASP A 503 19.38 11.17 33.44
C ASP A 503 19.07 11.90 34.76
N ASP A 504 20.05 11.95 35.65
CA ASP A 504 19.97 12.64 36.96
C ASP A 504 19.81 14.16 36.86
N ARG A 505 19.94 14.73 35.65
CA ARG A 505 19.71 16.13 35.32
C ARG A 505 18.42 16.36 34.56
N ASN A 506 17.56 15.34 34.49
CA ASN A 506 16.28 15.36 33.79
C ASN A 506 16.44 15.65 32.28
N ARG A 507 17.53 15.18 31.67
CA ARG A 507 17.74 15.23 30.24
C ARG A 507 17.44 13.88 29.63
N HIS A 508 16.80 13.88 28.48
CA HIS A 508 16.46 12.66 27.77
C HIS A 508 17.60 12.21 26.85
N TRP A 509 17.82 10.90 26.78
CA TRP A 509 18.95 10.29 26.07
C TRP A 509 18.50 9.29 25.00
N ASN A 510 19.25 9.27 23.90
CA ASN A 510 19.14 8.28 22.84
C ASN A 510 20.36 7.35 22.90
N ASN A 511 20.21 6.09 22.49
CA ASN A 511 21.29 5.10 22.57
C ASN A 511 21.55 4.50 21.19
N VAL A 512 22.76 4.66 20.68
CA VAL A 512 23.27 3.98 19.49
C VAL A 512 24.21 2.88 19.94
N THR A 513 23.81 1.64 19.71
CA THR A 513 24.68 0.51 20.03
C THR A 513 25.36 -0.05 18.80
N ASP A 514 24.81 0.08 17.59
CA ASP A 514 25.40 -0.47 16.36
C ASP A 514 26.81 0.08 16.06
N THR A 515 27.69 -0.77 15.52
CA THR A 515 29.05 -0.42 15.08
C THR A 515 29.18 -0.31 13.57
N HIS A 516 28.29 -0.92 12.79
CA HIS A 516 28.46 -1.01 11.34
C HIS A 516 27.46 -0.18 10.56
N GLY A 517 26.29 0.10 11.16
CA GLY A 517 25.16 0.65 10.41
C GLY A 517 24.64 -0.39 9.44
N ALA A 518 23.33 -0.58 9.41
CA ALA A 518 22.74 -1.33 8.31
C ALA A 518 22.93 -0.48 7.03
N PRO A 519 23.34 -1.05 5.88
CA PRO A 519 23.50 -0.30 4.63
C PRO A 519 22.20 0.34 4.09
N GLN A 520 21.08 0.24 4.82
CA GLN A 520 19.73 0.63 4.42
C GLN A 520 18.91 1.22 5.59
N ARG A 521 19.43 1.34 6.82
CA ARG A 521 18.69 1.92 7.97
C ARG A 521 19.61 2.69 8.92
N PRO A 522 19.12 3.80 9.50
CA PRO A 522 19.84 4.51 10.55
C PRO A 522 20.06 3.63 11.78
N ALA A 523 21.21 3.77 12.42
CA ALA A 523 21.50 3.19 13.72
C ALA A 523 20.63 3.78 14.85
N LEU A 524 20.00 4.93 14.60
CA LEU A 524 18.95 5.52 15.44
C LEU A 524 17.94 6.25 14.54
N GLU A 525 16.65 5.94 14.70
CA GLU A 525 15.53 6.66 14.07
C GLU A 525 14.72 7.42 15.13
N ASN A 526 14.13 8.56 14.75
CA ASN A 526 13.21 9.36 15.58
C ASN A 526 13.77 9.70 16.97
N ALA A 527 14.99 10.24 17.00
CA ALA A 527 15.62 10.65 18.25
C ALA A 527 14.74 11.63 19.03
N VAL A 528 14.80 11.60 20.36
CA VAL A 528 14.15 12.59 21.21
C VAL A 528 15.12 13.72 21.57
N ASP A 529 14.59 14.93 21.73
CA ASP A 529 15.34 16.05 22.29
C ASP A 529 15.54 15.90 23.81
N ASP A 530 16.27 16.82 24.44
CA ASP A 530 16.62 16.78 25.86
C ASP A 530 15.41 16.91 26.81
N THR A 531 14.19 17.17 26.33
CA THR A 531 12.92 17.17 27.08
C THR A 531 12.08 15.92 26.83
N GLY A 532 12.53 15.04 25.93
CA GLY A 532 11.78 13.87 25.51
C GLY A 532 10.76 14.15 24.40
N ALA A 533 10.82 15.33 23.76
CA ALA A 533 10.00 15.59 22.59
C ALA A 533 10.56 14.81 21.40
N ALA A 534 9.70 14.09 20.69
CA ALA A 534 10.09 13.37 19.48
C ALA A 534 10.62 14.35 18.42
N THR A 535 11.69 13.96 17.74
CA THR A 535 12.27 14.70 16.64
C THR A 535 12.38 13.84 15.38
N GLY A 536 12.70 14.52 14.27
CA GLY A 536 13.05 13.89 13.01
C GLY A 536 14.45 13.35 12.90
N VAL A 537 15.29 13.64 13.90
CA VAL A 537 16.73 13.41 13.81
C VAL A 537 17.01 11.91 13.83
N ARG A 538 17.89 11.48 12.92
CA ARG A 538 18.37 10.11 12.79
C ARG A 538 19.90 10.09 12.82
N ILE A 539 20.48 8.95 13.15
CA ILE A 539 21.93 8.73 13.10
C ILE A 539 22.21 7.49 12.26
N ASP A 540 22.95 7.67 11.17
CA ASP A 540 23.47 6.61 10.32
C ASP A 540 24.95 6.36 10.66
N ILE A 541 25.42 5.12 10.67
CA ILE A 541 26.86 4.81 10.64
C ILE A 541 27.25 4.69 9.17
N THR A 542 27.97 5.68 8.64
CA THR A 542 28.32 5.75 7.22
C THR A 542 29.64 5.04 6.90
N ASP A 543 30.58 5.06 7.85
CA ASP A 543 31.78 4.21 7.81
C ASP A 543 31.88 3.43 9.13
N PRO A 544 32.08 2.11 9.08
CA PRO A 544 31.95 1.24 10.24
C PRO A 544 33.04 1.46 11.29
N PHE A 545 32.63 1.37 12.55
CA PHE A 545 33.52 1.18 13.69
C PHE A 545 33.93 -0.30 13.79
N GLU A 546 35.12 -0.55 14.31
CA GLU A 546 35.67 -1.91 14.47
C GLU A 546 35.07 -2.63 15.69
N GLY A 547 34.55 -1.86 16.64
CA GLY A 547 33.87 -2.44 17.78
C GLY A 547 33.53 -1.43 18.86
N ARG A 548 33.27 -1.99 20.04
CA ARG A 548 32.85 -1.26 21.24
C ARG A 548 33.88 -1.47 22.33
N ASN A 549 34.05 -0.48 23.18
CA ASN A 549 34.95 -0.55 24.32
C ASN A 549 34.25 -0.02 25.57
N GLY A 550 34.20 -0.81 26.65
CA GLY A 550 33.57 -0.42 27.92
C GLY A 550 34.55 0.06 29.01
N ALA A 551 35.76 0.48 28.62
CA ALA A 551 36.83 0.84 29.53
C ALA A 551 37.16 2.33 29.45
N GLY A 552 36.14 3.19 29.51
CA GLY A 552 36.21 4.61 29.82
C GLY A 552 36.21 4.89 31.32
N VAL A 553 36.05 6.16 31.68
CA VAL A 553 35.99 6.59 33.08
C VAL A 553 34.65 6.21 33.73
N ASN A 554 34.66 6.01 35.05
CA ASN A 554 33.50 5.60 35.83
C ASN A 554 33.17 6.64 36.93
N THR A 555 33.32 7.92 36.58
CA THR A 555 33.11 9.08 37.45
C THR A 555 32.07 10.00 36.82
N SER A 556 31.33 10.76 37.64
CA SER A 556 30.42 11.80 37.12
C SER A 556 31.23 12.88 36.39
N GLY A 557 30.74 13.33 35.23
CA GLY A 557 31.36 14.35 34.39
C GLY A 557 30.28 15.16 33.66
N PRO A 558 30.51 15.67 32.43
CA PRO A 558 29.49 16.41 31.66
C PRO A 558 28.26 15.54 31.34
N TYR A 559 28.42 14.22 31.27
CA TYR A 559 27.38 13.25 30.96
C TYR A 559 27.24 12.18 32.05
N PRO A 560 26.14 11.38 32.05
CA PRO A 560 25.96 10.27 32.98
C PRO A 560 27.08 9.24 32.87
N ILE A 561 27.32 8.50 33.95
CA ILE A 561 28.38 7.48 33.99
C ILE A 561 28.25 6.46 32.85
N SER A 562 27.02 6.08 32.47
CA SER A 562 26.76 5.20 31.33
C SER A 562 27.37 5.76 30.05
N ALA A 563 26.98 6.96 29.61
CA ALA A 563 27.45 7.60 28.38
C ALA A 563 28.94 7.98 28.35
N GLN A 564 29.65 7.88 29.49
CA GLN A 564 31.07 8.18 29.59
C GLN A 564 31.95 6.94 29.68
N ARG A 565 31.35 5.79 30.02
CA ARG A 565 32.08 4.56 30.33
C ARG A 565 32.42 3.77 29.09
N ASP A 566 31.61 3.85 28.06
CA ASP A 566 31.80 3.13 26.82
C ASP A 566 31.81 4.02 25.58
N THR A 567 32.43 3.47 24.55
CA THR A 567 32.72 4.16 23.30
C THR A 567 32.70 3.16 22.15
N LEU A 568 32.31 3.60 20.96
CA LEU A 568 32.72 2.95 19.73
C LEU A 568 34.19 3.26 19.44
N TRP A 569 34.88 2.33 18.78
CA TRP A 569 36.27 2.55 18.36
C TRP A 569 36.52 2.07 16.93
N ALA A 570 37.42 2.76 16.24
CA ALA A 570 37.93 2.38 14.93
C ALA A 570 39.46 2.42 14.93
N GLY A 571 40.10 1.73 13.99
CA GLY A 571 41.56 1.61 13.89
C GLY A 571 42.04 0.17 13.70
N LYS A 572 43.34 -0.10 13.82
CA LYS A 572 43.89 -1.43 13.56
C LYS A 572 44.93 -1.84 14.59
N HIS A 573 44.87 -3.11 14.99
CA HIS A 573 45.87 -3.71 15.88
C HIS A 573 47.29 -3.70 15.29
N ALA A 574 47.41 -3.65 13.96
CA ALA A 574 48.66 -3.69 13.21
C ALA A 574 49.59 -2.47 13.42
N GLY A 575 49.10 -1.39 14.08
CA GLY A 575 49.92 -0.24 14.45
C GLY A 575 49.34 1.09 13.95
N HIS A 576 50.07 2.18 14.23
CA HIS A 576 49.65 3.55 13.92
C HIS A 576 49.30 3.75 12.44
N ASP A 577 50.21 3.37 11.53
CA ASP A 577 50.01 3.54 10.09
C ASP A 577 48.75 2.81 9.57
N ALA A 578 48.48 1.61 10.08
CA ALA A 578 47.28 0.87 9.73
C ALA A 578 46.01 1.49 10.35
N GLY A 579 46.12 2.10 11.53
CA GLY A 579 45.04 2.85 12.17
C GLY A 579 44.68 4.13 11.42
N LEU A 580 45.66 4.84 10.85
CA LEU A 580 45.43 6.02 10.01
C LEU A 580 44.58 5.71 8.77
N ALA A 581 44.71 4.50 8.23
CA ALA A 581 43.95 4.03 7.07
C ALA A 581 42.58 3.42 7.42
N SER A 582 42.12 3.53 8.67
CA SER A 582 40.89 2.90 9.15
C SER A 582 39.97 3.90 9.90
N PRO A 583 39.50 4.97 9.23
CA PRO A 583 38.54 5.90 9.82
C PRO A 583 37.15 5.26 9.97
N ALA A 584 36.30 5.91 10.75
CA ALA A 584 34.87 5.65 10.85
C ALA A 584 34.10 6.98 10.77
N ALA A 585 32.79 6.90 10.55
CA ALA A 585 31.97 8.09 10.37
C ALA A 585 30.51 7.80 10.71
N ILE A 586 29.84 8.84 11.20
CA ILE A 586 28.39 8.88 11.34
C ILE A 586 27.81 10.03 10.53
N ARG A 587 26.56 9.89 10.11
CA ARG A 587 25.76 10.97 9.55
C ARG A 587 24.57 11.23 10.47
N ILE A 588 24.37 12.49 10.83
CA ILE A 588 23.18 12.94 11.55
C ILE A 588 22.23 13.54 10.51
N GLY A 589 21.10 12.88 10.26
CA GLY A 589 20.10 13.32 9.28
C GLY A 589 18.82 13.85 9.94
N GLY A 590 17.94 14.48 9.15
CA GLY A 590 16.68 15.04 9.66
C GLY A 590 16.85 16.39 10.37
N LEU A 591 17.90 17.13 10.02
CA LEU A 591 18.18 18.49 10.47
C LEU A 591 17.54 19.53 9.52
N GLU A 592 17.46 20.78 9.95
CA GLU A 592 17.05 21.89 9.09
C GLU A 592 18.13 22.11 8.02
N PRO A 593 17.81 22.06 6.71
CA PRO A 593 18.78 22.33 5.66
C PRO A 593 19.44 23.70 5.81
N GLY A 594 20.77 23.75 5.90
CA GLY A 594 21.52 24.99 6.17
C GLY A 594 21.40 25.51 7.61
N GLY A 595 20.75 24.76 8.51
CA GLY A 595 20.65 25.09 9.92
C GLY A 595 22.01 25.08 10.62
N GLU A 596 22.18 25.95 11.62
CA GLU A 596 23.41 26.07 12.39
C GLU A 596 23.31 25.30 13.70
N TYR A 597 24.36 24.55 14.03
CA TYR A 597 24.40 23.68 15.21
C TYR A 597 25.68 23.83 16.01
N LEU A 598 25.56 23.65 17.33
CA LEU A 598 26.68 23.37 18.25
C LEU A 598 26.77 21.86 18.45
N LEU A 599 27.90 21.26 18.07
CA LEU A 599 28.18 19.85 18.31
C LEU A 599 29.27 19.70 19.39
N ARG A 600 28.94 18.98 20.47
CA ARG A 600 29.91 18.57 21.49
C ARG A 600 30.11 17.06 21.46
N ILE A 601 31.37 16.63 21.45
CA ILE A 601 31.74 15.22 21.45
C ILE A 601 32.47 14.90 22.75
N PHE A 602 32.09 13.83 23.41
CA PHE A 602 32.80 13.25 24.55
C PHE A 602 33.25 11.83 24.20
N ALA A 603 34.48 11.51 24.56
CA ALA A 603 34.96 10.13 24.58
C ALA A 603 35.97 10.00 25.71
N SER A 604 36.04 8.80 26.27
CA SER A 604 36.99 8.49 27.33
C SER A 604 37.48 7.06 27.19
N ARG A 605 38.78 6.88 27.37
CA ARG A 605 39.40 5.54 27.42
C ARG A 605 40.43 5.54 28.54
N LYS A 606 40.33 4.56 29.44
CA LYS A 606 41.13 4.44 30.66
C LYS A 606 42.54 3.89 30.46
N GLY A 607 43.53 4.51 31.10
CA GLY A 607 44.96 4.15 31.06
C GLY A 607 45.65 4.67 29.80
N ALA A 608 46.94 4.39 29.59
CA ALA A 608 47.61 4.69 28.33
C ALA A 608 48.65 3.60 28.04
N ASP A 609 48.82 3.23 26.78
CA ASP A 609 49.89 2.35 26.31
C ASP A 609 51.15 3.16 25.94
N GLY A 610 51.03 4.49 25.81
CA GLY A 610 52.11 5.42 25.45
C GLY A 610 51.67 6.89 25.50
N ALA A 611 52.55 7.83 25.09
CA ALA A 611 52.18 9.25 25.01
C ALA A 611 51.39 9.54 23.72
N LEU A 612 50.22 10.18 23.82
CA LEU A 612 49.33 10.48 22.70
C LEU A 612 48.87 9.22 21.93
N ASP A 613 48.75 8.08 22.61
CA ASP A 613 48.38 6.80 22.00
C ASP A 613 46.86 6.65 21.76
N ARG A 614 46.08 7.65 22.18
CA ARG A 614 44.62 7.71 22.00
C ARG A 614 44.15 9.06 21.47
N LEU A 615 45.07 9.81 20.88
CA LEU A 615 44.77 11.06 20.20
C LEU A 615 43.81 10.79 19.04
N THR A 616 42.56 11.21 19.22
CA THR A 616 41.47 11.00 18.27
C THR A 616 41.25 12.29 17.49
N ARG A 617 41.11 12.16 16.17
CA ARG A 617 40.73 13.26 15.28
C ARG A 617 39.23 13.22 15.01
N TYR A 618 38.60 14.37 15.15
CA TYR A 618 37.22 14.62 14.72
C TYR A 618 37.25 15.65 13.59
N GLU A 619 36.52 15.36 12.51
CA GLU A 619 36.31 16.29 11.40
C GLU A 619 34.81 16.43 11.11
N VAL A 620 34.34 17.68 11.13
CA VAL A 620 32.91 18.05 11.01
C VAL A 620 32.85 19.36 10.24
N ASP A 621 32.09 19.41 9.15
CA ASP A 621 31.91 20.63 8.34
C ASP A 621 33.25 21.34 7.98
N GLY A 622 34.23 20.53 7.57
CA GLY A 622 35.60 20.98 7.23
C GLY A 622 36.46 21.46 8.40
N GLN A 623 35.93 21.48 9.63
CA GLN A 623 36.68 21.80 10.84
C GLN A 623 37.35 20.55 11.41
N VAL A 624 38.61 20.67 11.84
CA VAL A 624 39.38 19.55 12.41
C VAL A 624 39.76 19.84 13.86
N ARG A 625 39.61 18.84 14.73
CA ARG A 625 40.02 18.86 16.14
C ARG A 625 40.68 17.54 16.51
N ASP A 626 41.90 17.60 17.06
CA ASP A 626 42.58 16.45 17.66
C ASP A 626 42.46 16.53 19.18
N PHE A 627 42.02 15.46 19.83
CA PHE A 627 41.82 15.42 21.27
C PHE A 627 42.27 14.08 21.88
N ASP A 628 43.02 14.15 22.98
CA ASP A 628 43.50 12.96 23.68
C ASP A 628 42.41 12.51 24.67
N VAL A 629 41.74 11.40 24.34
CA VAL A 629 40.62 10.88 25.14
C VAL A 629 41.08 10.08 26.36
N THR A 630 42.38 10.01 26.61
CA THR A 630 43.00 9.28 27.72
C THR A 630 42.51 9.80 29.07
N ASP A 631 41.88 8.91 29.83
CA ASP A 631 41.37 9.21 31.18
C ASP A 631 40.52 10.51 31.24
N ASN A 632 39.87 10.88 30.13
CA ASN A 632 39.06 12.09 30.05
C ASN A 632 37.86 11.96 30.98
N THR A 633 37.68 12.91 31.89
CA THR A 633 36.62 12.90 32.91
C THR A 633 35.60 14.02 32.76
N ASP A 634 35.96 15.11 32.06
CA ASP A 634 35.17 16.33 32.10
C ASP A 634 35.13 17.15 30.81
N THR A 635 36.00 16.84 29.85
CA THR A 635 36.24 17.73 28.70
C THR A 635 35.51 17.21 27.46
N THR A 636 34.82 18.11 26.75
CA THR A 636 34.23 17.85 25.44
C THR A 636 35.04 18.52 24.33
N VAL A 637 34.98 17.93 23.13
CA VAL A 637 35.46 18.55 21.90
C VAL A 637 34.29 19.32 21.29
N ASP A 638 34.40 20.64 21.24
CA ASP A 638 33.32 21.52 20.83
C ASP A 638 33.57 22.06 19.41
N PHE A 639 32.57 21.88 18.56
CA PHE A 639 32.41 22.54 17.26
C PHE A 639 31.31 23.58 17.42
N ALA A 640 31.72 24.84 17.65
CA ALA A 640 30.83 25.91 18.11
C ALA A 640 29.75 26.31 17.10
N SER A 641 30.01 26.09 15.81
CA SER A 641 29.13 26.43 14.70
C SER A 641 29.47 25.47 13.55
N VAL A 642 28.53 24.60 13.20
CA VAL A 642 28.59 23.69 12.05
C VAL A 642 27.24 23.71 11.34
N PHE A 643 27.26 23.58 10.02
CA PHE A 643 26.04 23.71 9.20
C PHE A 643 25.61 22.37 8.64
N ALA A 644 24.30 22.09 8.73
CA ALA A 644 23.73 20.97 7.99
C ALA A 644 23.75 21.28 6.48
N ASP A 645 23.98 20.25 5.67
CA ASP A 645 23.99 20.37 4.21
C ASP A 645 22.58 20.65 3.63
N ALA A 646 22.50 20.75 2.31
CA ALA A 646 21.24 21.00 1.60
C ALA A 646 20.20 19.86 1.76
N GLN A 647 20.62 18.70 2.24
CA GLN A 647 19.79 17.53 2.52
C GLN A 647 19.43 17.43 4.02
N GLY A 648 19.78 18.44 4.84
CA GLY A 648 19.53 18.41 6.26
C GLY A 648 20.37 17.35 6.98
N SER A 649 21.61 17.15 6.54
CA SER A 649 22.54 16.17 7.10
C SER A 649 23.86 16.78 7.57
N LEU A 650 24.48 16.18 8.59
CA LEU A 650 25.79 16.57 9.12
C LEU A 650 26.66 15.31 9.33
N ASP A 651 27.80 15.25 8.64
CA ASP A 651 28.76 14.16 8.76
C ASP A 651 29.78 14.43 9.87
N VAL A 652 30.06 13.41 10.69
CA VAL A 652 31.08 13.42 11.74
C VAL A 652 32.06 12.30 11.46
N HIS A 653 33.25 12.67 10.97
CA HIS A 653 34.33 11.73 10.72
C HIS A 653 35.20 11.57 11.98
N VAL A 654 35.55 10.32 12.29
CA VAL A 654 36.35 9.93 13.45
C VAL A 654 37.53 9.11 12.97
N SER A 655 38.75 9.56 13.25
CA SER A 655 39.96 8.86 12.80
C SER A 655 41.07 8.89 13.84
N VAL A 656 42.05 8.00 13.67
CA VAL A 656 43.32 8.09 14.40
C VAL A 656 44.00 9.40 13.99
N SER A 657 44.48 10.17 14.96
CA SER A 657 45.17 11.43 14.66
C SER A 657 46.58 11.15 14.11
N PRO A 658 46.99 11.74 12.98
CA PRO A 658 48.36 11.65 12.47
C PRO A 658 49.39 12.39 13.35
N LEU A 659 48.93 13.19 14.33
CA LEU A 659 49.81 13.86 15.29
C LEU A 659 50.13 13.00 16.52
N GLY A 660 49.43 11.87 16.67
CA GLY A 660 49.57 10.97 17.81
C GLY A 660 50.52 9.81 17.53
N THR A 661 50.57 8.87 18.48
CA THR A 661 51.28 7.59 18.33
C THR A 661 50.32 6.39 18.38
N GLY A 662 49.03 6.68 18.53
CA GLY A 662 47.96 5.72 18.74
C GLY A 662 47.57 4.93 17.51
N ARG A 663 46.80 3.86 17.69
CA ARG A 663 46.29 3.04 16.57
C ARG A 663 44.77 2.90 16.54
N PHE A 664 44.10 3.54 17.50
CA PHE A 664 42.65 3.53 17.66
C PHE A 664 42.13 4.94 17.92
N CYS A 665 40.90 5.19 17.52
CA CYS A 665 40.13 6.40 17.75
C CYS A 665 38.77 6.06 18.34
N TYR A 666 38.11 7.02 18.98
CA TYR A 666 36.97 6.76 19.86
C TYR A 666 35.83 7.76 19.72
N LEU A 667 34.58 7.27 19.79
CA LEU A 667 33.36 8.07 19.85
C LEU A 667 32.49 7.56 21.01
N GLY A 668 32.23 8.40 22.01
CA GLY A 668 31.48 8.03 23.23
C GLY A 668 30.08 8.62 23.24
N GLY A 669 29.92 9.89 23.59
CA GLY A 669 28.64 10.58 23.57
C GLY A 669 28.70 11.86 22.74
N ILE A 670 27.57 12.25 22.15
CA ILE A 670 27.42 13.55 21.49
C ILE A 670 26.25 14.34 22.08
N GLN A 671 26.40 15.66 22.04
CA GLN A 671 25.32 16.62 22.21
C GLN A 671 25.27 17.51 20.97
N LEU A 672 24.19 17.45 20.20
CA LEU A 672 23.92 18.37 19.08
C LEU A 672 22.86 19.37 19.52
N THR A 673 23.12 20.67 19.41
CA THR A 673 22.19 21.74 19.82
C THR A 673 21.88 22.64 18.64
N ALA A 674 20.60 22.84 18.34
CA ALA A 674 20.19 23.79 17.30
C ALA A 674 20.42 25.23 17.79
N ILE A 675 21.13 26.04 17.01
CA ILE A 675 21.40 27.45 17.28
C ILE A 675 20.34 28.29 16.58
N ALA A 676 19.82 29.33 17.26
CA ALA A 676 18.91 30.28 16.62
C ALA A 676 19.69 31.14 15.62
N LEU A 677 19.20 31.25 14.39
CA LEU A 677 19.75 32.16 13.40
C LEU A 677 19.29 33.58 13.75
N ASP A 678 20.23 34.45 14.13
CA ASP A 678 19.99 35.88 14.42
C ASP A 678 19.58 36.69 13.16
#